data_AF-A0A9E1BD52-F1
#
_entry.id   AF-A0A9E1BD52-F1
#
_cell.length_a   1.000
_cell.length_b   1.000
_cell.length_c   1.000
_cell.angle_alpha   90.00
_cell.angle_beta   90.00
_cell.angle_gamma   90.00
#
_symmetry.space_group_name_H-M   'P 1'
#
loop_
_entity.id
_entity.type
_entity.pdbx_description
1 polymer ?
#
loop_
_entity_poly.entity_id
_entity_poly.type
_entity_poly.pdbx_seq_one_letter_code
_entity_poly.pdbx_strand_id
1 'polypeptide(L)'
;MKRSIRYFLAIALILCFCVAMFAACDQKKPGNPSPTSSPTSSPTGQKANNKLTDLSNVKLYEEGKAIKIGSLPDYYGGKLECSKEGSDSSVTYVLKDTTEEMFLSYLKRLENNGYIQYANNIIDDSNLYTTYTKDHTALTVYYTKHNQCTRIVSEPKTTLPAPSSENVYEKKVDTLLTQLKLSSKEVTEGMSYIYRLCDNTFFLIDGGWPESDYEEADKLYQLLCKQSGQTENITIAGWLFTHAHGDHIGTFNDFIEKYSDQVNIKQLIYNFPNDKDISGSDSAYMLGDHRARLLTFRKNIAEYLPDVSFVKVHSGQRFYLANAEIEILFTLEDLYPETVRTIGMNGSSTIFTVTVEGQKTMFLGDSATQESTALSEQYGDFLKSDMMQVAHHGYGGGTVKLYSLISPSIVLWPVAEASYVQNAGYNHNKFFLNSKDVKQIFVMGFGQYELKLPYVPDSNAERIPDNKYPHIGMLKPTEGPKPTATSDLSSTASPSPGSETEIPKPYFDLAFKDDGSVYDTQNNVSFTMNGGSVGMNTVQHEDKEYSVKSYRAENPGEYIDAYLEDIGSTDDWEDFLLSGCTFEMFVQLDYAPSSTVGLLTSCNGGGATLYIRQANAQLNFQIGNDSQSGAEHNEKYSMAQPNETTEGVCIDGGFVVHVVGTYHKDDNTLNLYYNGQLVASSDFGDTGAFHQGSALFDHLGIGVNVSYPSESLANETPYTVIRSRIYDKTLNAEQVAAEYNECIRILTGK
;
A
#
# COMPACT_ATOMS: atom_id res chain seq x y z
N MET A 1 11.51 24.26 43.76
CA MET A 1 12.25 24.17 45.06
C MET A 1 11.49 23.43 46.19
N LYS A 2 10.45 22.62 45.90
CA LYS A 2 9.80 21.70 46.87
C LYS A 2 9.91 20.20 46.48
N ARG A 3 10.68 19.85 45.43
CA ARG A 3 10.91 18.46 45.00
C ARG A 3 12.22 17.83 45.51
N SER A 4 13.14 18.62 46.07
CA SER A 4 14.47 18.14 46.48
C SER A 4 14.55 17.51 47.88
N ILE A 5 13.48 17.56 48.68
CA ILE A 5 13.46 17.04 50.07
C ILE A 5 12.95 15.58 50.15
N ARG A 6 12.25 15.08 49.11
CA ARG A 6 11.74 13.69 49.10
C ARG A 6 12.80 12.65 48.72
N TYR A 7 13.86 13.04 48.00
CA TYR A 7 14.93 12.13 47.56
C TYR A 7 15.89 11.71 48.68
N PHE A 8 16.05 12.53 49.73
CA PHE A 8 16.96 12.20 50.84
C PHE A 8 16.37 11.22 51.87
N LEU A 9 15.05 11.09 51.95
CA LEU A 9 14.41 10.13 52.88
C LEU A 9 14.25 8.72 52.31
N ALA A 10 14.21 8.54 50.99
CA ALA A 10 14.08 7.22 50.37
C ALA A 10 15.39 6.41 50.38
N ILE A 11 16.54 7.08 50.26
CA ILE A 11 17.86 6.43 50.22
C ILE A 11 18.28 5.89 51.60
N ALA A 12 17.81 6.49 52.70
CA ALA A 12 18.08 6.01 54.06
C ALA A 12 17.28 4.74 54.45
N LEU A 13 16.12 4.50 53.80
CA LEU A 13 15.28 3.33 54.09
C LEU A 13 15.70 2.07 53.31
N ILE A 14 16.29 2.22 52.12
CA ILE A 14 16.74 1.10 51.29
C ILE A 14 18.02 0.45 51.86
N LEU A 15 18.87 1.22 52.54
CA LEU A 15 20.10 0.70 53.17
C LEU A 15 19.87 -0.13 54.45
N CYS A 16 18.69 -0.06 55.08
CA CYS A 16 18.36 -0.90 56.24
C CYS A 16 17.74 -2.26 55.88
N PHE A 17 17.19 -2.44 54.67
CA PHE A 17 16.53 -3.69 54.27
C PHE A 17 17.49 -4.72 53.65
N CYS A 18 18.63 -4.30 53.08
CA CYS A 18 19.58 -5.19 52.41
C CYS A 18 20.48 -6.01 53.36
N VAL A 19 20.46 -5.76 54.67
CA VAL A 19 21.31 -6.49 55.64
C VAL A 19 20.58 -7.72 56.25
N ALA A 20 19.29 -7.92 55.99
CA ALA A 20 18.49 -8.96 56.63
C ALA A 20 18.16 -10.20 55.78
N MET A 21 18.57 -10.28 54.51
CA MET A 21 18.15 -11.37 53.60
C MET A 21 19.24 -12.37 53.18
N PHE A 22 20.43 -12.32 53.78
CA PHE A 22 21.49 -13.32 53.59
C PHE A 22 21.69 -14.18 54.85
N ALA A 23 20.65 -14.91 55.27
CA ALA A 23 20.79 -16.06 56.16
C ALA A 23 19.52 -16.92 56.13
N ALA A 24 19.69 -18.24 55.92
CA ALA A 24 18.69 -19.31 55.81
C ALA A 24 18.03 -19.42 54.41
N CYS A 25 17.95 -20.59 53.76
CA CYS A 25 18.10 -21.96 54.24
C CYS A 25 18.47 -22.87 53.07
N ASP A 26 19.37 -23.80 53.34
CA ASP A 26 19.77 -24.91 52.47
C ASP A 26 19.09 -26.20 52.99
N GLN A 27 18.88 -27.16 52.07
CA GLN A 27 18.53 -28.58 52.27
C GLN A 27 17.04 -29.03 52.38
N LYS A 28 16.54 -29.69 51.31
CA LYS A 28 16.26 -31.16 51.20
C LYS A 28 15.22 -31.52 50.11
N LYS A 29 15.60 -32.42 49.20
CA LYS A 29 14.72 -33.30 48.39
C LYS A 29 14.13 -34.41 49.30
N PRO A 30 12.92 -34.97 49.05
CA PRO A 30 12.79 -36.08 48.07
C PRO A 30 11.42 -36.24 47.35
N GLY A 31 11.43 -37.04 46.28
CA GLY A 31 10.32 -37.95 45.94
C GLY A 31 9.34 -37.51 44.83
N ASN A 32 9.54 -38.05 43.62
CA ASN A 32 8.54 -38.10 42.56
C ASN A 32 7.53 -39.23 42.85
N PRO A 33 6.24 -39.11 42.48
CA PRO A 33 5.80 -39.83 41.29
C PRO A 33 4.82 -39.01 40.42
N SER A 34 4.93 -39.19 39.11
CA SER A 34 3.96 -38.74 38.08
C SER A 34 3.28 -39.99 37.46
N PRO A 35 2.30 -39.88 36.54
CA PRO A 35 1.36 -38.78 36.24
C PRO A 35 -0.10 -39.29 36.04
N THR A 36 -1.08 -38.39 35.94
CA THR A 36 -2.24 -38.62 35.05
C THR A 36 -2.83 -37.31 34.49
N SER A 37 -2.75 -37.22 33.16
CA SER A 37 -3.60 -36.50 32.20
C SER A 37 -3.86 -34.99 32.35
N SER A 38 -3.10 -34.21 31.58
CA SER A 38 -3.52 -32.95 30.95
C SER A 38 -3.59 -33.17 29.42
N PRO A 39 -4.60 -32.63 28.70
CA PRO A 39 -4.69 -32.78 27.25
C PRO A 39 -3.79 -31.77 26.56
N THR A 40 -2.70 -32.26 25.98
CA THR A 40 -1.93 -31.58 24.93
C THR A 40 -2.66 -31.73 23.59
N SER A 41 -3.06 -30.63 22.98
CA SER A 41 -3.31 -30.55 21.55
C SER A 41 -2.40 -29.48 20.95
N SER A 42 -1.18 -29.89 20.61
CA SER A 42 -0.34 -29.16 19.64
C SER A 42 -0.93 -29.37 18.25
N PRO A 43 -1.10 -28.32 17.42
CA PRO A 43 -1.46 -28.52 16.02
C PRO A 43 -0.26 -29.15 15.29
N THR A 44 -0.45 -30.39 14.85
CA THR A 44 0.08 -31.00 13.62
C THR A 44 1.47 -30.55 13.12
N GLY A 45 2.50 -31.30 13.55
CA GLY A 45 3.57 -31.87 12.72
C GLY A 45 4.15 -31.05 11.55
N GLN A 46 4.99 -30.05 11.85
CA GLN A 46 6.11 -29.70 10.97
C GLN A 46 7.27 -30.67 11.26
N LYS A 47 7.75 -31.41 10.25
CA LYS A 47 9.09 -32.00 10.32
C LYS A 47 10.07 -30.84 10.52
N ALA A 48 10.87 -30.86 11.58
CA ALA A 48 11.94 -29.89 11.75
C ALA A 48 12.85 -29.94 10.52
N ASN A 49 12.78 -28.91 9.68
CA ASN A 49 13.52 -28.83 8.44
C ASN A 49 14.91 -28.27 8.80
N ASN A 50 15.92 -29.14 8.90
CA ASN A 50 17.24 -28.82 9.47
C ASN A 50 18.08 -27.79 8.67
N LYS A 51 17.55 -27.24 7.55
CA LYS A 51 18.32 -26.44 6.59
C LYS A 51 18.99 -25.20 7.18
N LEU A 52 18.35 -24.53 8.14
CA LEU A 52 18.87 -23.31 8.78
C LEU A 52 19.46 -23.54 10.17
N THR A 53 19.23 -24.71 10.77
CA THR A 53 19.63 -25.01 12.15
C THR A 53 20.96 -25.76 12.26
N ASP A 54 21.41 -26.40 11.18
CA ASP A 54 22.72 -27.09 11.14
C ASP A 54 23.43 -26.85 9.79
N LEU A 55 24.38 -25.92 9.79
CA LEU A 55 25.20 -25.60 8.62
C LEU A 55 26.52 -26.39 8.58
N SER A 56 26.71 -27.45 9.38
CA SER A 56 27.97 -28.22 9.43
C SER A 56 28.34 -28.88 8.10
N ASN A 57 27.34 -29.32 7.33
CA ASN A 57 27.51 -29.99 6.04
C ASN A 57 27.43 -29.05 4.83
N VAL A 58 27.14 -27.77 5.05
CA VAL A 58 27.07 -26.77 3.97
C VAL A 58 28.49 -26.48 3.48
N LYS A 59 28.72 -26.69 2.18
CA LYS A 59 29.99 -26.33 1.53
C LYS A 59 30.00 -24.84 1.21
N LEU A 60 31.17 -24.22 1.34
CA LEU A 60 31.35 -22.85 0.90
C LEU A 60 31.26 -22.79 -0.63
N TYR A 61 30.32 -22.02 -1.13
CA TYR A 61 30.20 -21.64 -2.53
C TYR A 61 31.31 -20.63 -2.84
N GLU A 62 32.32 -21.05 -3.60
CA GLU A 62 33.49 -20.26 -4.00
C GLU A 62 33.47 -19.93 -5.51
N GLU A 63 32.48 -20.44 -6.24
CA GLU A 63 32.30 -20.19 -7.66
C GLU A 63 31.73 -18.78 -7.89
N GLY A 64 32.11 -18.12 -8.98
CA GLY A 64 31.64 -16.77 -9.30
C GLY A 64 32.40 -15.63 -8.60
N LYS A 65 31.95 -14.41 -8.85
CA LYS A 65 32.61 -13.18 -8.40
C LYS A 65 32.25 -12.89 -6.94
N ALA A 66 33.24 -12.50 -6.13
CA ALA A 66 33.00 -11.96 -4.79
C ALA A 66 32.35 -10.57 -4.88
N ILE A 67 31.28 -10.39 -4.11
CA ILE A 67 30.52 -9.15 -3.96
C ILE A 67 30.80 -8.61 -2.55
N LYS A 68 31.29 -7.38 -2.48
CA LYS A 68 31.58 -6.69 -1.22
C LYS A 68 30.29 -6.20 -0.59
N ILE A 69 30.05 -6.57 0.66
CA ILE A 69 28.86 -6.19 1.44
C ILE A 69 29.31 -5.32 2.62
N GLY A 70 29.66 -4.06 2.33
CA GLY A 70 30.18 -3.14 3.35
C GLY A 70 31.38 -3.73 4.10
N SER A 71 31.27 -3.84 5.42
CA SER A 71 32.26 -4.48 6.30
C SER A 71 31.94 -5.94 6.65
N LEU A 72 30.82 -6.48 6.15
CA LEU A 72 30.41 -7.86 6.36
C LEU A 72 31.24 -8.82 5.49
N PRO A 73 31.22 -10.13 5.77
CA PRO A 73 31.81 -11.12 4.87
C PRO A 73 31.31 -10.96 3.44
N ASP A 74 32.16 -11.28 2.48
CA ASP A 74 31.81 -11.21 1.05
C ASP A 74 30.74 -12.26 0.70
N TYR A 75 29.84 -11.87 -0.19
CA TYR A 75 28.89 -12.78 -0.83
C TYR A 75 29.48 -13.29 -2.15
N TYR A 76 29.33 -14.56 -2.48
CA TYR A 76 29.91 -15.16 -3.70
C TYR A 76 28.80 -15.62 -4.64
N GLY A 77 28.84 -15.17 -5.89
CA GLY A 77 27.79 -15.40 -6.89
C GLY A 77 26.70 -14.32 -6.87
N GLY A 78 25.72 -14.42 -7.78
CA GLY A 78 24.66 -13.43 -7.97
C GLY A 78 25.15 -12.06 -8.45
N LYS A 79 24.32 -11.03 -8.25
CA LYS A 79 24.57 -9.64 -8.61
C LYS A 79 24.02 -8.69 -7.55
N LEU A 80 24.84 -7.75 -7.07
CA LEU A 80 24.36 -6.64 -6.22
C LEU A 80 23.53 -5.69 -7.09
N GLU A 81 22.23 -5.62 -6.81
CA GLU A 81 21.32 -4.68 -7.46
C GLU A 81 21.49 -3.28 -6.86
N CYS A 82 21.36 -3.19 -5.53
CA CYS A 82 21.50 -1.93 -4.82
C CYS A 82 21.96 -2.15 -3.37
N SER A 83 22.46 -1.07 -2.78
CA SER A 83 22.58 -0.90 -1.34
C SER A 83 21.77 0.32 -0.95
N LYS A 84 20.82 0.17 -0.03
CA LYS A 84 19.91 1.24 0.37
C LYS A 84 20.01 1.51 1.86
N GLU A 85 20.19 2.77 2.22
CA GLU A 85 20.13 3.22 3.60
C GLU A 85 18.67 3.19 4.08
N GLY A 86 18.43 2.52 5.20
CA GLY A 86 17.15 2.52 5.91
C GLY A 86 17.19 3.47 7.12
N SER A 87 16.13 3.45 7.92
CA SER A 87 16.06 4.19 9.18
C SER A 87 17.02 3.59 10.23
N ASP A 88 17.29 4.35 11.29
CA ASP A 88 18.03 3.84 12.48
C ASP A 88 19.42 3.28 12.16
N SER A 89 20.10 3.87 11.17
CA SER A 89 21.41 3.43 10.67
C SER A 89 21.41 2.01 10.07
N SER A 90 20.27 1.53 9.59
CA SER A 90 20.23 0.27 8.84
C SER A 90 20.71 0.46 7.40
N VAL A 91 21.31 -0.58 6.83
CA VAL A 91 21.67 -0.66 5.41
C VAL A 91 21.21 -2.01 4.88
N THR A 92 20.43 -1.99 3.80
CA THR A 92 19.95 -3.18 3.12
C THR A 92 20.71 -3.37 1.82
N TYR A 93 21.27 -4.56 1.63
CA TYR A 93 21.88 -4.99 0.37
C TYR A 93 20.94 -5.95 -0.33
N VAL A 94 20.61 -5.65 -1.59
CA VAL A 94 19.73 -6.49 -2.43
C VAL A 94 20.58 -7.20 -3.47
N LEU A 95 20.62 -8.53 -3.40
CA LEU A 95 21.36 -9.37 -4.32
C LEU A 95 20.39 -10.21 -5.16
N LYS A 96 20.42 -10.03 -6.48
CA LYS A 96 19.67 -10.82 -7.47
C LYS A 96 20.49 -11.98 -8.01
N ASP A 97 19.82 -12.85 -8.77
CA ASP A 97 20.40 -14.04 -9.40
C ASP A 97 21.06 -14.97 -8.38
N THR A 98 20.48 -15.04 -7.18
CA THR A 98 20.97 -15.84 -6.07
C THR A 98 20.25 -17.17 -5.97
N THR A 99 20.92 -18.18 -5.44
CA THR A 99 20.35 -19.51 -5.19
C THR A 99 20.34 -19.84 -3.70
N GLU A 100 19.53 -20.82 -3.31
CA GLU A 100 19.53 -21.38 -1.95
C GLU A 100 20.95 -21.82 -1.51
N GLU A 101 21.75 -22.40 -2.42
CA GLU A 101 23.13 -22.79 -2.14
C GLU A 101 24.04 -21.59 -1.83
N MET A 102 23.97 -20.53 -2.63
CA MET A 102 24.72 -19.30 -2.39
C MET A 102 24.33 -18.67 -1.04
N PHE A 103 23.03 -18.65 -0.74
CA PHE A 103 22.50 -18.14 0.52
C PHE A 103 23.01 -18.93 1.72
N LEU A 104 22.85 -20.27 1.72
CA LEU A 104 23.30 -21.13 2.82
C LEU A 104 24.83 -21.05 3.01
N SER A 105 25.58 -20.96 1.90
CA SER A 105 27.03 -20.70 1.94
C SER A 105 27.34 -19.37 2.63
N TYR A 106 26.59 -18.30 2.34
CA TYR A 106 26.77 -17.02 3.00
C TYR A 106 26.51 -17.09 4.51
N LEU A 107 25.44 -17.77 4.94
CA LEU A 107 25.18 -18.01 6.35
C LEU A 107 26.34 -18.74 7.04
N LYS A 108 26.90 -19.75 6.37
CA LYS A 108 28.09 -20.45 6.86
C LYS A 108 29.30 -19.53 7.00
N ARG A 109 29.49 -18.59 6.06
CA ARG A 109 30.56 -17.58 6.15
C ARG A 109 30.33 -16.64 7.34
N LEU A 110 29.08 -16.24 7.62
CA LEU A 110 28.76 -15.44 8.80
C LEU A 110 29.16 -16.19 10.09
N GLU A 111 28.77 -17.46 10.25
CA GLU A 111 29.12 -18.27 11.43
C GLU A 111 30.63 -18.45 11.58
N ASN A 112 31.35 -18.74 10.48
CA ASN A 112 32.81 -18.84 10.49
C ASN A 112 33.49 -17.52 10.88
N ASN A 113 32.79 -16.37 10.72
CA ASN A 113 33.25 -15.05 11.12
C ASN A 113 32.70 -14.60 12.48
N GLY A 114 32.13 -15.51 13.27
CA GLY A 114 31.72 -15.28 14.66
C GLY A 114 30.35 -14.62 14.82
N TYR A 115 29.53 -14.59 13.76
CA TYR A 115 28.11 -14.25 13.91
C TYR A 115 27.36 -15.43 14.52
N ILE A 116 26.49 -15.15 15.48
CA ILE A 116 25.70 -16.15 16.20
C ILE A 116 24.26 -16.05 15.73
N GLN A 117 23.69 -17.16 15.25
CA GLN A 117 22.28 -17.20 14.85
C GLN A 117 21.41 -16.96 16.10
N TYR A 118 20.55 -15.94 16.03
CA TYR A 118 19.61 -15.58 17.07
C TYR A 118 18.24 -16.23 16.82
N ALA A 119 17.75 -16.16 15.59
CA ALA A 119 16.48 -16.73 15.17
C ALA A 119 16.53 -17.16 13.71
N ASN A 120 15.65 -18.08 13.31
CA ASN A 120 15.44 -18.44 11.92
C ASN A 120 13.97 -18.78 11.66
N ASN A 121 13.58 -18.69 10.39
CA ASN A 121 12.25 -19.07 9.94
C ASN A 121 12.29 -19.60 8.50
N ILE A 122 11.37 -20.49 8.18
CA ILE A 122 11.17 -21.01 6.82
C ILE A 122 9.70 -20.86 6.50
N ILE A 123 9.39 -20.12 5.44
CA ILE A 123 8.04 -19.89 4.96
C ILE A 123 7.88 -20.55 3.60
N ASP A 124 6.78 -21.29 3.41
CA ASP A 124 6.47 -22.02 2.17
C ASP A 124 7.61 -22.94 1.68
N ASP A 125 8.32 -23.58 2.63
CA ASP A 125 9.46 -24.50 2.44
C ASP A 125 10.68 -23.96 1.64
N SER A 126 10.59 -22.74 1.13
CA SER A 126 11.47 -22.23 0.09
C SER A 126 11.97 -20.81 0.33
N ASN A 127 11.26 -20.02 1.15
CA ASN A 127 11.72 -18.73 1.60
C ASN A 127 12.42 -18.89 2.95
N LEU A 128 13.68 -18.46 3.03
CA LEU A 128 14.58 -18.76 4.13
C LEU A 128 14.98 -17.47 4.84
N TYR A 129 14.77 -17.38 6.14
CA TYR A 129 15.01 -16.16 6.92
C TYR A 129 15.86 -16.47 8.14
N THR A 130 16.82 -15.61 8.45
CA THR A 130 17.67 -15.76 9.63
C THR A 130 18.07 -14.41 10.19
N THR A 131 18.08 -14.31 11.52
CA THR A 131 18.64 -13.18 12.24
C THR A 131 19.93 -13.63 12.92
N TYR A 132 21.02 -12.92 12.66
CA TYR A 132 22.32 -13.12 13.28
C TYR A 132 22.68 -11.92 14.16
N THR A 133 23.49 -12.14 15.19
CA THR A 133 24.09 -11.06 15.97
C THR A 133 25.60 -11.24 16.12
N LYS A 134 26.31 -10.12 16.19
CA LYS A 134 27.73 -10.07 16.54
C LYS A 134 28.05 -8.71 17.14
N ASP A 135 28.65 -8.70 18.33
CA ASP A 135 28.99 -7.47 19.06
C ASP A 135 27.78 -6.50 19.13
N HIS A 136 27.88 -5.33 18.50
CA HIS A 136 26.85 -4.30 18.44
C HIS A 136 26.05 -4.29 17.12
N THR A 137 26.05 -5.39 16.37
CA THR A 137 25.38 -5.49 15.06
C THR A 137 24.37 -6.64 15.06
N ALA A 138 23.18 -6.36 14.52
CA ALA A 138 22.19 -7.35 14.13
C ALA A 138 22.13 -7.42 12.60
N LEU A 139 22.00 -8.63 12.08
CA LEU A 139 21.80 -8.88 10.65
C LEU A 139 20.50 -9.66 10.47
N THR A 140 19.59 -9.16 9.63
CA THR A 140 18.49 -9.96 9.09
C THR A 140 18.84 -10.33 7.66
N VAL A 141 18.98 -11.63 7.40
CA VAL A 141 19.43 -12.16 6.11
C VAL A 141 18.37 -13.12 5.62
N TYR A 142 17.88 -12.92 4.40
CA TYR A 142 16.84 -13.78 3.87
C TYR A 142 16.93 -13.99 2.37
N TYR A 143 16.46 -15.15 1.93
CA TYR A 143 16.38 -15.58 0.55
C TYR A 143 14.93 -15.86 0.17
N THR A 144 14.47 -15.20 -0.90
CA THR A 144 13.15 -15.42 -1.47
C THR A 144 13.28 -16.14 -2.81
N LYS A 145 12.67 -17.32 -2.92
CA LYS A 145 12.86 -18.19 -4.08
C LYS A 145 12.22 -17.65 -5.35
N HIS A 146 11.03 -17.05 -5.24
CA HIS A 146 10.24 -16.62 -6.40
C HIS A 146 11.01 -15.64 -7.32
N ASN A 147 11.79 -14.74 -6.74
CA ASN A 147 12.58 -13.73 -7.44
C ASN A 147 14.10 -13.94 -7.32
N GLN A 148 14.53 -15.10 -6.79
CA GLN A 148 15.94 -15.48 -6.64
C GLN A 148 16.78 -14.39 -5.97
N CYS A 149 16.26 -13.83 -4.88
CA CYS A 149 16.83 -12.65 -4.23
C CYS A 149 17.29 -12.94 -2.80
N THR A 150 18.54 -12.60 -2.49
CA THR A 150 19.04 -12.53 -1.12
C THR A 150 19.04 -11.07 -0.68
N ARG A 151 18.45 -10.78 0.47
CA ARG A 151 18.54 -9.48 1.12
C ARG A 151 19.32 -9.61 2.43
N ILE A 152 20.20 -8.65 2.67
CA ILE A 152 21.01 -8.54 3.89
C ILE A 152 20.74 -7.18 4.48
N VAL A 153 19.99 -7.14 5.58
CA VAL A 153 19.76 -5.94 6.37
C VAL A 153 20.75 -5.93 7.51
N SER A 154 21.60 -4.91 7.57
CA SER A 154 22.58 -4.69 8.63
C SER A 154 22.19 -3.48 9.45
N GLU A 155 22.13 -3.63 10.78
CA GLU A 155 21.72 -2.54 11.67
C GLU A 155 22.43 -2.62 13.04
N PRO A 156 22.47 -1.51 13.80
CA PRO A 156 22.88 -1.56 15.19
C PRO A 156 22.01 -2.55 15.96
N LYS A 157 22.62 -3.36 16.83
CA LYS A 157 21.90 -4.32 17.66
C LYS A 157 21.04 -3.58 18.70
N THR A 158 19.73 -3.58 18.48
CA THR A 158 18.70 -3.10 19.41
C THR A 158 17.96 -4.27 20.06
N THR A 159 16.77 -4.02 20.62
CA THR A 159 15.90 -5.10 21.11
C THR A 159 15.40 -5.90 19.91
N LEU A 160 15.67 -7.21 19.90
CA LEU A 160 15.22 -8.10 18.84
C LEU A 160 13.89 -8.77 19.22
N PRO A 161 13.08 -9.21 18.23
CA PRO A 161 11.88 -9.97 18.52
C PRO A 161 12.18 -11.25 19.30
N ALA A 162 11.57 -11.40 20.48
CA ALA A 162 11.91 -12.49 21.39
C ALA A 162 11.50 -13.87 20.82
N PRO A 163 12.39 -14.88 20.87
CA PRO A 163 12.07 -16.23 20.43
C PRO A 163 11.06 -16.90 21.38
N SER A 164 10.40 -17.95 20.91
CA SER A 164 9.41 -18.71 21.71
C SER A 164 9.97 -19.23 23.04
N SER A 165 11.27 -19.54 23.10
CA SER A 165 11.94 -20.02 24.31
C SER A 165 11.98 -18.99 25.45
N GLU A 166 11.87 -17.70 25.13
CA GLU A 166 11.85 -16.61 26.11
C GLU A 166 10.42 -16.22 26.52
N ASN A 167 9.41 -16.70 25.79
CA ASN A 167 8.01 -16.36 26.01
C ASN A 167 7.39 -17.22 27.14
N VAL A 168 7.37 -16.68 28.35
CA VAL A 168 6.80 -17.31 29.54
C VAL A 168 5.59 -16.52 30.01
N TYR A 169 4.44 -17.19 30.15
CA TYR A 169 3.20 -16.57 30.59
C TYR A 169 2.31 -17.57 31.34
N GLU A 170 1.31 -17.04 32.05
CA GLU A 170 0.25 -17.82 32.70
C GLU A 170 -1.11 -17.35 32.16
N LYS A 171 -1.94 -18.29 31.69
CA LYS A 171 -3.30 -17.97 31.25
C LYS A 171 -4.18 -17.59 32.46
N LYS A 172 -4.72 -16.37 32.43
CA LYS A 172 -5.64 -15.79 33.43
C LYS A 172 -7.03 -15.53 32.88
N VAL A 173 -7.11 -15.22 31.59
CA VAL A 173 -8.35 -14.82 30.91
C VAL A 173 -8.40 -15.42 29.50
N ASP A 174 -9.59 -15.44 28.90
CA ASP A 174 -9.72 -15.76 27.48
C ASP A 174 -9.31 -14.59 26.61
N THR A 175 -8.69 -14.89 25.47
CA THR A 175 -8.21 -13.89 24.52
C THR A 175 -9.37 -13.23 23.78
N LEU A 176 -9.24 -11.93 23.57
CA LEU A 176 -10.24 -11.09 22.93
C LEU A 176 -9.57 -10.24 21.85
N LEU A 177 -10.06 -10.31 20.61
CA LEU A 177 -9.73 -9.37 19.55
C LEU A 177 -10.80 -8.29 19.49
N THR A 178 -10.40 -7.03 19.51
CA THR A 178 -11.31 -5.89 19.34
C THR A 178 -10.94 -5.11 18.10
N GLN A 179 -11.90 -4.89 17.21
CA GLN A 179 -11.85 -3.80 16.22
C GLN A 179 -12.48 -2.57 16.87
N LEU A 180 -11.65 -1.55 17.12
CA LEU A 180 -12.11 -0.33 17.76
C LEU A 180 -12.90 0.50 16.73
N LYS A 181 -14.14 0.87 17.04
CA LYS A 181 -14.82 1.94 16.30
C LYS A 181 -14.10 3.22 16.64
N LEU A 182 -13.52 3.93 15.69
CA LEU A 182 -12.88 5.22 15.97
C LEU A 182 -13.92 6.32 16.23
N SER A 183 -13.52 7.38 16.93
CA SER A 183 -14.22 8.65 16.91
C SER A 183 -14.27 9.18 15.48
N SER A 184 -15.27 10.01 15.19
CA SER A 184 -15.52 10.54 13.85
C SER A 184 -15.81 12.03 13.92
N LYS A 185 -15.21 12.74 14.88
CA LYS A 185 -15.50 14.17 15.09
C LYS A 185 -14.72 15.03 14.12
N GLU A 186 -13.45 14.71 13.92
CA GLU A 186 -12.59 15.46 13.00
C GLU A 186 -12.26 14.64 11.75
N VAL A 187 -11.86 13.39 11.92
CA VAL A 187 -11.51 12.51 10.80
C VAL A 187 -12.15 11.15 10.98
N THR A 188 -12.68 10.59 9.91
CA THR A 188 -13.53 9.39 9.97
C THR A 188 -12.79 8.08 9.71
N GLU A 189 -11.55 8.18 9.23
CA GLU A 189 -10.73 7.06 8.73
C GLU A 189 -9.72 6.57 9.79
N GLY A 190 -8.99 5.51 9.50
CA GLY A 190 -7.96 4.98 10.38
C GLY A 190 -8.16 3.54 10.81
N MET A 191 -7.13 3.04 11.51
CA MET A 191 -7.05 1.64 11.91
C MET A 191 -6.66 1.50 13.38
N SER A 192 -7.38 0.68 14.14
CA SER A 192 -7.06 0.39 15.54
C SER A 192 -7.61 -0.97 15.97
N TYR A 193 -6.71 -1.87 16.36
CA TYR A 193 -7.04 -3.21 16.85
C TYR A 193 -6.35 -3.52 18.17
N ILE A 194 -7.04 -4.29 19.01
CA ILE A 194 -6.57 -4.65 20.35
C ILE A 194 -6.75 -6.15 20.56
N TYR A 195 -5.66 -6.83 20.87
CA TYR A 195 -5.71 -8.17 21.46
C TYR A 195 -5.51 -8.05 22.96
N ARG A 196 -6.52 -8.42 23.76
CA ARG A 196 -6.31 -8.75 25.18
C ARG A 196 -5.83 -10.18 25.26
N LEU A 197 -4.55 -10.35 25.54
CA LEU A 197 -3.86 -11.64 25.58
C LEU A 197 -4.29 -12.45 26.81
N CYS A 198 -4.03 -13.76 26.77
CA CYS A 198 -4.54 -14.67 27.80
C CYS A 198 -3.95 -14.41 29.20
N ASP A 199 -2.83 -13.71 29.32
CA ASP A 199 -2.19 -13.32 30.58
C ASP A 199 -2.69 -11.97 31.14
N ASN A 200 -3.72 -11.41 30.49
CA ASN A 200 -4.37 -10.12 30.75
C ASN A 200 -3.52 -8.88 30.37
N THR A 201 -2.49 -9.05 29.54
CA THR A 201 -1.77 -7.93 28.90
C THR A 201 -2.38 -7.62 27.52
N PHE A 202 -1.97 -6.50 26.92
CA PHE A 202 -2.51 -6.04 25.63
C PHE A 202 -1.47 -5.99 24.53
N PHE A 203 -1.84 -6.44 23.34
CA PHE A 203 -1.14 -6.16 22.10
C PHE A 203 -2.01 -5.23 21.24
N LEU A 204 -1.50 -4.04 20.94
CA LEU A 204 -2.18 -3.05 20.11
C LEU A 204 -1.56 -2.98 18.72
N ILE A 205 -2.40 -2.73 17.73
CA ILE A 205 -2.03 -2.55 16.33
C ILE A 205 -2.62 -1.21 15.89
N ASP A 206 -1.74 -0.28 15.52
CA ASP A 206 -2.05 1.11 15.19
C ASP A 206 -2.88 1.79 16.29
N GLY A 207 -3.57 2.88 15.96
CA GLY A 207 -4.30 3.67 16.94
C GLY A 207 -5.44 4.51 16.40
N GLY A 208 -5.52 4.78 15.10
CA GLY A 208 -6.47 5.76 14.56
C GLY A 208 -5.89 7.17 14.51
N TRP A 209 -6.72 8.12 14.06
CA TRP A 209 -6.42 9.55 14.12
C TRP A 209 -6.47 10.08 15.56
N PRO A 210 -5.66 11.11 15.88
CA PRO A 210 -5.83 11.90 17.09
C PRO A 210 -7.11 12.75 16.98
N GLU A 211 -7.67 13.13 18.12
CA GLU A 211 -8.95 13.85 18.18
C GLU A 211 -8.87 15.00 19.20
N SER A 212 -9.70 16.03 19.01
CA SER A 212 -9.78 17.12 19.97
C SER A 212 -10.03 16.61 21.40
N ASP A 213 -9.39 17.29 22.36
CA ASP A 213 -9.47 17.00 23.79
C ASP A 213 -9.08 15.56 24.18
N TYR A 214 -8.27 14.87 23.37
CA TYR A 214 -7.78 13.51 23.60
C TYR A 214 -8.89 12.44 23.61
N GLU A 215 -10.02 12.66 22.93
CA GLU A 215 -11.19 11.78 23.05
C GLU A 215 -10.92 10.32 22.63
N GLU A 216 -10.22 10.10 21.52
CA GLU A 216 -9.92 8.74 21.06
C GLU A 216 -8.94 8.04 22.02
N ALA A 217 -7.98 8.77 22.59
CA ALA A 217 -7.10 8.26 23.63
C ALA A 217 -7.86 7.89 24.91
N ASP A 218 -8.84 8.71 25.32
CA ASP A 218 -9.69 8.44 26.50
C ASP A 218 -10.51 7.17 26.30
N LYS A 219 -11.08 7.02 25.11
CA LYS A 219 -11.86 5.84 24.73
C LYS A 219 -11.00 4.59 24.71
N LEU A 220 -9.80 4.66 24.12
CA LEU A 220 -8.84 3.57 24.13
C LEU A 220 -8.49 3.18 25.58
N TYR A 221 -8.10 4.15 26.41
CA TYR A 221 -7.72 3.89 27.80
C TYR A 221 -8.87 3.27 28.61
N GLN A 222 -10.09 3.81 28.48
CA GLN A 222 -11.28 3.28 29.14
C GLN A 222 -11.61 1.86 28.71
N LEU A 223 -11.42 1.55 27.42
CA LEU A 223 -11.60 0.19 26.91
C LEU A 223 -10.56 -0.77 27.51
N LEU A 224 -9.28 -0.38 27.56
CA LEU A 224 -8.24 -1.18 28.21
C LEU A 224 -8.56 -1.40 29.70
N CYS A 225 -9.05 -0.39 30.41
CA CYS A 225 -9.51 -0.53 31.79
C CYS A 225 -10.66 -1.53 31.92
N LYS A 226 -11.69 -1.38 31.08
CA LYS A 226 -12.87 -2.26 31.04
C LYS A 226 -12.47 -3.71 30.79
N GLN A 227 -11.62 -3.96 29.80
CA GLN A 227 -11.26 -5.32 29.38
C GLN A 227 -10.28 -5.99 30.37
N SER A 228 -9.40 -5.23 31.02
CA SER A 228 -8.47 -5.76 32.02
C SER A 228 -9.09 -5.93 33.41
N GLY A 229 -10.14 -5.16 33.72
CA GLY A 229 -10.67 -4.99 35.09
C GLY A 229 -9.75 -4.15 35.98
N GLN A 230 -8.79 -3.43 35.41
CA GLN A 230 -7.83 -2.59 36.12
C GLN A 230 -8.09 -1.11 35.82
N THR A 231 -7.74 -0.23 36.75
CA THR A 231 -7.83 1.24 36.57
C THR A 231 -6.46 1.92 36.59
N GLU A 232 -5.39 1.14 36.77
CA GLU A 232 -3.99 1.56 36.78
C GLU A 232 -3.10 0.33 36.52
N ASN A 233 -1.84 0.55 36.12
CA ASN A 233 -0.86 -0.51 35.85
C ASN A 233 -1.25 -1.47 34.70
N ILE A 234 -2.09 -1.00 33.76
CA ILE A 234 -2.41 -1.72 32.53
C ILE A 234 -1.12 -1.98 31.77
N THR A 235 -0.85 -3.24 31.44
CA THR A 235 0.37 -3.61 30.71
C THR A 235 0.08 -3.80 29.24
N ILE A 236 0.74 -2.99 28.41
CA ILE A 236 0.77 -3.10 26.96
C ILE A 236 2.03 -3.89 26.62
N ALA A 237 1.87 -5.17 26.30
CA ALA A 237 2.97 -6.09 25.95
C ALA A 237 3.65 -5.71 24.63
N GLY A 238 2.93 -5.05 23.73
CA GLY A 238 3.48 -4.48 22.50
C GLY A 238 2.48 -3.53 21.84
N TRP A 239 3.00 -2.49 21.21
CA TRP A 239 2.23 -1.62 20.33
C TRP A 239 2.91 -1.60 18.97
N LEU A 240 2.27 -2.20 17.96
CA LEU A 240 2.78 -2.30 16.61
C LEU A 240 2.17 -1.22 15.72
N PHE A 241 3.01 -0.56 14.90
CA PHE A 241 2.56 0.40 13.89
C PHE A 241 2.90 -0.08 12.49
N THR A 242 1.90 -0.12 11.59
CA THR A 242 2.09 -0.63 10.22
C THR A 242 2.93 0.31 9.37
N HIS A 243 2.60 1.60 9.38
CA HIS A 243 3.34 2.66 8.69
C HIS A 243 3.06 4.03 9.36
N ALA A 244 3.66 5.09 8.82
CA ALA A 244 3.75 6.39 9.49
C ALA A 244 2.64 7.41 9.13
N HIS A 245 1.47 6.97 8.65
CA HIS A 245 0.34 7.88 8.47
C HIS A 245 -0.33 8.24 9.80
N GLY A 246 -1.00 9.39 9.77
CA GLY A 246 -1.58 10.04 10.93
C GLY A 246 -2.79 9.31 11.48
N ASP A 247 -3.48 8.55 10.65
CA ASP A 247 -4.63 7.70 10.97
C ASP A 247 -4.20 6.32 11.54
N HIS A 248 -2.90 6.07 11.61
CA HIS A 248 -2.31 4.89 12.25
C HIS A 248 -1.60 5.27 13.56
N ILE A 249 -0.81 6.36 13.56
CA ILE A 249 0.01 6.77 14.71
C ILE A 249 -0.61 7.90 15.54
N GLY A 250 -1.75 8.44 15.09
CA GLY A 250 -2.36 9.64 15.62
C GLY A 250 -2.75 9.53 17.08
N THR A 251 -3.63 8.59 17.39
CA THR A 251 -4.10 8.34 18.76
C THR A 251 -2.96 8.01 19.71
N PHE A 252 -1.88 7.37 19.23
CA PHE A 252 -0.71 7.10 20.07
C PHE A 252 -0.11 8.41 20.60
N ASN A 253 -0.01 9.45 19.78
CA ASN A 253 0.55 10.73 20.22
C ASN A 253 -0.23 11.30 21.41
N ASP A 254 -1.55 11.35 21.28
CA ASP A 254 -2.47 11.83 22.30
C ASP A 254 -2.44 10.92 23.54
N PHE A 255 -2.47 9.60 23.32
CA PHE A 255 -2.49 8.61 24.38
C PHE A 255 -1.22 8.66 25.23
N ILE A 256 -0.04 8.79 24.63
CA ILE A 256 1.21 8.83 25.39
C ILE A 256 1.35 10.11 26.19
N GLU A 257 0.94 11.26 25.65
CA GLU A 257 0.94 12.52 26.41
C GLU A 257 0.04 12.47 27.65
N LYS A 258 -1.11 11.79 27.56
CA LYS A 258 -2.11 11.78 28.63
C LYS A 258 -2.00 10.59 29.59
N TYR A 259 -1.65 9.42 29.08
CA TYR A 259 -1.78 8.14 29.78
C TYR A 259 -0.48 7.37 30.00
N SER A 260 0.69 7.87 29.55
CA SER A 260 1.98 7.19 29.72
C SER A 260 2.28 6.81 31.18
N ASP A 261 1.96 7.66 32.16
CA ASP A 261 2.15 7.39 33.59
C ASP A 261 1.18 6.33 34.17
N GLN A 262 0.12 5.96 33.43
CA GLN A 262 -0.95 5.08 33.89
C GLN A 262 -0.87 3.67 33.30
N VAL A 263 -0.02 3.50 32.29
CA VAL A 263 0.21 2.23 31.59
C VAL A 263 1.68 1.82 31.67
N ASN A 264 1.94 0.55 31.41
CA ASN A 264 3.28 -0.02 31.32
C ASN A 264 3.46 -0.58 29.91
N ILE A 265 4.09 0.20 29.04
CA ILE A 265 4.38 -0.22 27.67
C ILE A 265 5.72 -0.96 27.67
N LYS A 266 5.71 -2.21 27.21
CA LYS A 266 6.91 -3.05 27.18
C LYS A 266 7.77 -2.79 25.96
N GLN A 267 7.14 -2.61 24.80
CA GLN A 267 7.85 -2.37 23.56
C GLN A 267 6.97 -1.68 22.51
N LEU A 268 7.62 -0.89 21.67
CA LEU A 268 7.08 -0.35 20.43
C LEU A 268 7.67 -1.13 19.27
N ILE A 269 6.83 -1.48 18.29
CA ILE A 269 7.19 -2.38 17.19
C ILE A 269 6.86 -1.68 15.87
N TYR A 270 7.86 -1.34 15.06
CA TYR A 270 7.62 -0.72 13.75
C TYR A 270 8.87 -0.78 12.88
N ASN A 271 8.70 -0.63 11.56
CA ASN A 271 9.79 -0.44 10.62
C ASN A 271 9.45 0.71 9.66
N PHE A 272 9.69 1.94 10.11
CA PHE A 272 9.39 3.13 9.31
C PHE A 272 10.54 3.47 8.35
N PRO A 273 10.24 4.08 7.18
CA PRO A 273 11.26 4.53 6.24
C PRO A 273 12.22 5.56 6.85
N ASN A 274 13.38 5.77 6.22
CA ASN A 274 14.34 6.79 6.65
C ASN A 274 13.83 8.21 6.34
N ASP A 275 14.31 9.18 7.12
CA ASP A 275 13.88 10.58 6.99
C ASP A 275 14.18 11.20 5.64
N LYS A 276 15.26 10.77 4.99
CA LYS A 276 15.60 11.26 3.67
C LYS A 276 14.51 10.86 2.68
N ASP A 277 14.09 9.60 2.64
CA ASP A 277 13.05 9.13 1.72
C ASP A 277 11.69 9.75 2.05
N ILE A 278 11.32 9.85 3.33
CA ILE A 278 10.08 10.54 3.74
C ILE A 278 10.10 12.01 3.34
N SER A 279 11.21 12.71 3.58
CA SER A 279 11.33 14.16 3.34
C SER A 279 11.31 14.58 1.88
N GLY A 280 11.47 13.63 0.95
CA GLY A 280 11.27 13.90 -0.47
C GLY A 280 10.30 12.90 -1.09
N SER A 281 9.30 12.48 -0.31
CA SER A 281 8.06 11.96 -0.86
C SER A 281 7.40 13.04 -1.71
N ASP A 282 6.83 12.66 -2.85
CA ASP A 282 6.13 13.60 -3.73
C ASP A 282 4.68 13.86 -3.27
N SER A 283 4.20 13.12 -2.26
CA SER A 283 2.90 13.37 -1.63
C SER A 283 2.95 14.61 -0.74
N ALA A 284 2.26 15.69 -1.16
CA ALA A 284 2.09 16.90 -0.35
C ALA A 284 1.41 16.60 1.00
N TYR A 285 0.47 15.66 1.02
CA TYR A 285 -0.23 15.20 2.22
C TYR A 285 0.74 14.53 3.22
N MET A 286 1.66 13.72 2.70
CA MET A 286 2.76 13.17 3.49
C MET A 286 3.66 14.24 4.07
N LEU A 287 4.07 15.22 3.25
CA LEU A 287 4.99 16.28 3.67
C LEU A 287 4.35 17.30 4.65
N GLY A 288 3.02 17.37 4.69
CA GLY A 288 2.25 18.19 5.61
C GLY A 288 1.92 17.48 6.93
N ASP A 289 0.63 17.19 7.14
CA ASP A 289 0.10 16.77 8.43
C ASP A 289 0.69 15.43 8.91
N HIS A 290 0.84 14.45 8.03
CA HIS A 290 1.40 13.15 8.42
C HIS A 290 2.84 13.26 8.92
N ARG A 291 3.70 14.02 8.22
CA ARG A 291 5.07 14.28 8.68
C ARG A 291 5.08 15.03 10.02
N ALA A 292 4.20 16.01 10.21
CA ALA A 292 4.08 16.69 11.50
C ALA A 292 3.71 15.71 12.62
N ARG A 293 2.78 14.77 12.37
CA ARG A 293 2.42 13.72 13.33
C ARG A 293 3.54 12.72 13.59
N LEU A 294 4.32 12.34 12.58
CA LEU A 294 5.50 11.50 12.76
C LEU A 294 6.58 12.19 13.62
N LEU A 295 6.76 13.51 13.46
CA LEU A 295 7.66 14.27 14.33
C LEU A 295 7.15 14.30 15.78
N THR A 296 5.85 14.46 15.99
CA THR A 296 5.22 14.36 17.32
C THR A 296 5.40 12.96 17.91
N PHE A 297 5.22 11.91 17.11
CA PHE A 297 5.42 10.51 17.52
C PHE A 297 6.82 10.28 18.10
N ARG A 298 7.85 10.71 17.38
CA ARG A 298 9.23 10.58 17.83
C ARG A 298 9.53 11.44 19.07
N LYS A 299 8.99 12.66 19.11
CA LYS A 299 9.11 13.55 20.27
C LYS A 299 8.49 12.89 21.51
N ASN A 300 7.28 12.33 21.39
CA ASN A 300 6.55 11.73 22.50
C ASN A 300 7.23 10.45 23.00
N ILE A 301 7.81 9.63 22.11
CA ILE A 301 8.65 8.51 22.52
C ILE A 301 9.85 8.99 23.34
N ALA A 302 10.57 10.01 22.86
CA ALA A 302 11.75 10.53 23.56
C ALA A 302 11.41 11.20 24.91
N GLU A 303 10.26 11.87 25.00
CA GLU A 303 9.82 12.60 26.19
C GLU A 303 9.21 11.69 27.26
N TYR A 304 8.32 10.77 26.87
CA TYR A 304 7.51 9.99 27.80
C TYR A 304 7.95 8.52 27.90
N LEU A 305 8.61 7.97 26.89
CA LEU A 305 8.98 6.55 26.82
C LEU A 305 10.48 6.30 26.60
N PRO A 306 11.41 7.04 27.25
CA PRO A 306 12.85 6.95 26.95
C PRO A 306 13.47 5.58 27.24
N ASP A 307 12.85 4.79 28.13
CA ASP A 307 13.32 3.47 28.55
C ASP A 307 12.53 2.30 27.92
N VAL A 308 11.55 2.60 27.06
CA VAL A 308 10.75 1.56 26.38
C VAL A 308 11.55 0.97 25.23
N SER A 309 11.55 -0.36 25.13
CA SER A 309 12.23 -1.06 24.03
C SER A 309 11.60 -0.72 22.69
N PHE A 310 12.44 -0.36 21.72
CA PHE A 310 12.07 -0.30 20.31
C PHE A 310 12.53 -1.59 19.62
N VAL A 311 11.59 -2.26 18.94
CA VAL A 311 11.82 -3.46 18.13
C VAL A 311 11.57 -3.13 16.66
N LYS A 312 12.65 -3.07 15.89
CA LYS A 312 12.57 -2.92 14.44
C LYS A 312 12.35 -4.29 13.80
N VAL A 313 11.19 -4.45 13.17
CA VAL A 313 10.77 -5.73 12.57
C VAL A 313 11.14 -5.83 11.10
N HIS A 314 11.41 -7.05 10.65
CA HIS A 314 11.80 -7.36 9.28
C HIS A 314 11.08 -8.62 8.78
N SER A 315 10.91 -8.74 7.47
CA SER A 315 10.29 -9.90 6.83
C SER A 315 10.87 -11.24 7.28
N GLY A 316 9.97 -12.18 7.54
CA GLY A 316 10.24 -13.53 8.02
C GLY A 316 10.52 -13.65 9.52
N GLN A 317 10.63 -12.54 10.25
CA GLN A 317 10.75 -12.59 11.71
C GLN A 317 9.44 -13.10 12.35
N ARG A 318 9.60 -13.91 13.40
CA ARG A 318 8.50 -14.48 14.18
C ARG A 318 8.79 -14.33 15.66
N PHE A 319 7.82 -13.83 16.40
CA PHE A 319 7.92 -13.60 17.84
C PHE A 319 6.58 -13.79 18.53
N TYR A 320 6.59 -13.70 19.86
CA TYR A 320 5.45 -14.10 20.68
C TYR A 320 5.16 -13.09 21.77
N LEU A 321 3.88 -12.82 21.96
CA LEU A 321 3.35 -12.03 23.08
C LEU A 321 2.32 -12.90 23.80
N ALA A 322 2.71 -13.48 24.93
CA ALA A 322 1.91 -14.49 25.63
C ALA A 322 1.44 -15.61 24.66
N ASN A 323 0.14 -15.79 24.45
CA ASN A 323 -0.40 -16.82 23.55
C ASN A 323 -0.54 -16.39 22.09
N ALA A 324 -0.14 -15.16 21.72
CA ALA A 324 -0.11 -14.72 20.34
C ALA A 324 1.25 -15.00 19.70
N GLU A 325 1.22 -15.64 18.53
CA GLU A 325 2.35 -15.73 17.61
C GLU A 325 2.19 -14.66 16.53
N ILE A 326 3.21 -13.81 16.34
CA ILE A 326 3.24 -12.77 15.33
C ILE A 326 4.32 -13.14 14.30
N GLU A 327 3.94 -13.18 13.02
CA GLU A 327 4.86 -13.47 11.92
C GLU A 327 4.81 -12.36 10.88
N ILE A 328 5.96 -11.71 10.66
CA ILE A 328 6.12 -10.58 9.73
C ILE A 328 6.32 -11.15 8.34
N LEU A 329 5.44 -10.80 7.41
CA LEU A 329 5.47 -11.32 6.04
C LEU A 329 6.11 -10.33 5.07
N PHE A 330 6.02 -9.04 5.36
CA PHE A 330 6.56 -8.00 4.49
C PHE A 330 6.93 -6.74 5.27
N THR A 331 8.03 -6.12 4.85
CA THR A 331 8.49 -4.78 5.22
C THR A 331 9.06 -4.08 3.98
N LEU A 332 9.23 -2.76 4.02
CA LEU A 332 9.65 -1.95 2.86
C LEU A 332 10.91 -2.47 2.14
N GLU A 333 11.83 -3.11 2.86
CA GLU A 333 13.04 -3.72 2.30
C GLU A 333 12.76 -4.73 1.18
N ASP A 334 11.58 -5.34 1.15
CA ASP A 334 11.16 -6.26 0.10
C ASP A 334 10.97 -5.57 -1.26
N LEU A 335 10.67 -4.27 -1.28
CA LEU A 335 10.47 -3.50 -2.51
C LEU A 335 11.72 -2.75 -2.98
N TYR A 336 12.81 -2.75 -2.23
CA TYR A 336 14.04 -2.07 -2.66
C TYR A 336 14.48 -2.55 -4.06
N PRO A 337 14.88 -1.61 -4.96
CA PRO A 337 15.26 -0.21 -4.67
C PRO A 337 14.12 0.81 -4.58
N GLU A 338 12.85 0.43 -4.73
CA GLU A 338 11.72 1.35 -4.57
C GLU A 338 11.68 1.96 -3.17
N THR A 339 11.13 3.17 -3.07
CA THR A 339 11.03 3.87 -1.78
C THR A 339 9.69 4.56 -1.66
N VAL A 340 9.33 5.01 -0.47
CA VAL A 340 8.12 5.82 -0.25
C VAL A 340 8.03 7.12 -1.05
N ARG A 341 9.08 7.46 -1.81
CA ARG A 341 9.05 8.52 -2.84
C ARG A 341 8.21 8.11 -4.04
N THR A 342 8.38 6.88 -4.51
CA THR A 342 7.77 6.36 -5.75
C THR A 342 6.50 5.55 -5.48
N ILE A 343 6.43 4.86 -4.35
CA ILE A 343 5.31 3.97 -4.01
C ILE A 343 4.36 4.55 -2.93
N GLY A 344 4.59 5.79 -2.52
CA GLY A 344 3.86 6.41 -1.40
C GLY A 344 4.19 5.79 -0.05
N MET A 345 3.67 6.38 1.03
CA MET A 345 3.92 5.92 2.40
C MET A 345 3.13 4.64 2.74
N ASN A 346 1.95 4.47 2.15
CA ASN A 346 1.16 3.22 2.19
C ASN A 346 1.99 2.00 1.78
N GLY A 347 2.83 2.20 0.76
CA GLY A 347 3.90 1.32 0.25
C GLY A 347 4.86 0.73 1.28
N SER A 348 4.90 1.31 2.49
CA SER A 348 5.78 0.89 3.60
C SER A 348 5.05 0.12 4.71
N SER A 349 3.77 -0.20 4.52
CA SER A 349 3.00 -0.96 5.49
C SER A 349 3.66 -2.29 5.83
N THR A 350 3.95 -2.50 7.11
CA THR A 350 4.34 -3.80 7.63
C THR A 350 3.14 -4.74 7.57
N ILE A 351 3.25 -5.83 6.82
CA ILE A 351 2.19 -6.84 6.70
C ILE A 351 2.58 -8.06 7.51
N PHE A 352 1.66 -8.54 8.34
CA PHE A 352 1.94 -9.60 9.29
C PHE A 352 0.70 -10.42 9.61
N THR A 353 0.93 -11.59 10.21
CA THR A 353 -0.14 -12.42 10.76
C THR A 353 -0.06 -12.48 12.27
N VAL A 354 -1.23 -12.66 12.90
CA VAL A 354 -1.35 -12.96 14.33
C VAL A 354 -2.09 -14.28 14.45
N THR A 355 -1.43 -15.30 15.01
CA THR A 355 -2.02 -16.60 15.27
C THR A 355 -2.26 -16.77 16.77
N VAL A 356 -3.52 -16.99 17.15
CA VAL A 356 -3.96 -17.15 18.54
C VAL A 356 -4.93 -18.32 18.62
N GLU A 357 -4.70 -19.25 19.55
CA GLU A 357 -5.60 -20.39 19.82
C GLU A 357 -6.00 -21.17 18.53
N GLY A 358 -5.07 -21.25 17.57
CA GLY A 358 -5.24 -21.96 16.30
C GLY A 358 -5.95 -21.18 15.19
N GLN A 359 -6.34 -19.92 15.42
CA GLN A 359 -6.88 -19.03 14.39
C GLN A 359 -5.84 -17.99 13.95
N LYS A 360 -5.73 -17.80 12.64
CA LYS A 360 -4.80 -16.84 12.01
C LYS A 360 -5.55 -15.62 11.47
N THR A 361 -5.09 -14.43 11.86
CA THR A 361 -5.56 -13.14 11.32
C THR A 361 -4.46 -12.50 10.48
N MET A 362 -4.77 -12.13 9.24
CA MET A 362 -3.90 -11.32 8.37
C MET A 362 -4.16 -9.83 8.59
N PHE A 363 -3.11 -9.05 8.86
CA PHE A 363 -3.15 -7.58 8.90
C PHE A 363 -2.33 -7.02 7.75
N LEU A 364 -3.00 -6.29 6.86
CA LEU A 364 -2.45 -5.69 5.66
C LEU A 364 -2.03 -4.23 5.85
N GLY A 365 -2.49 -3.57 6.93
CA GLY A 365 -2.39 -2.12 7.08
C GLY A 365 -3.02 -1.44 5.87
N ASP A 366 -2.29 -0.48 5.31
CA ASP A 366 -2.67 0.23 4.10
C ASP A 366 -1.82 -0.19 2.91
N SER A 367 -1.47 -1.48 2.85
CA SER A 367 -0.66 -2.03 1.76
C SER A 367 -1.16 -1.58 0.40
N ALA A 368 -0.27 -1.04 -0.44
CA ALA A 368 -0.54 -0.71 -1.81
C ALA A 368 -0.45 -1.94 -2.74
N THR A 369 -0.67 -1.72 -4.04
CA THR A 369 -0.78 -2.79 -5.04
C THR A 369 0.53 -3.57 -5.19
N GLN A 370 1.67 -2.89 -5.02
CA GLN A 370 3.02 -3.44 -5.13
C GLN A 370 3.25 -4.49 -4.05
N GLU A 371 2.91 -4.20 -2.79
CA GLU A 371 3.00 -5.14 -1.67
C GLU A 371 2.07 -6.32 -1.86
N SER A 372 0.82 -6.06 -2.25
CA SER A 372 -0.16 -7.11 -2.55
C SER A 372 0.35 -8.09 -3.61
N THR A 373 1.01 -7.57 -4.64
CA THR A 373 1.61 -8.36 -5.71
C THR A 373 2.79 -9.18 -5.19
N ALA A 374 3.72 -8.52 -4.48
CA ALA A 374 4.89 -9.17 -3.90
C ALA A 374 4.51 -10.31 -2.94
N LEU A 375 3.55 -10.08 -2.02
CA LEU A 375 3.06 -11.14 -1.12
C LEU A 375 2.46 -12.31 -1.90
N SER A 376 1.60 -12.02 -2.86
CA SER A 376 0.89 -13.05 -3.63
C SER A 376 1.85 -13.95 -4.40
N GLU A 377 2.92 -13.38 -4.94
CA GLU A 377 3.96 -14.12 -5.68
C GLU A 377 4.92 -14.87 -4.75
N GLN A 378 5.21 -14.29 -3.58
CA GLN A 378 6.18 -14.84 -2.64
C GLN A 378 5.64 -16.02 -1.83
N TYR A 379 4.35 -15.98 -1.46
CA TYR A 379 3.81 -16.87 -0.44
C TYR A 379 2.64 -17.75 -0.91
N GLY A 380 1.91 -17.38 -1.97
CA GLY A 380 0.82 -18.18 -2.52
C GLY A 380 -0.17 -18.67 -1.43
N ASP A 381 -0.38 -19.99 -1.37
CA ASP A 381 -1.32 -20.64 -0.44
C ASP A 381 -0.95 -20.48 1.05
N PHE A 382 0.30 -20.14 1.38
CA PHE A 382 0.71 -19.87 2.76
C PHE A 382 -0.07 -18.70 3.39
N LEU A 383 -0.55 -17.76 2.55
CA LEU A 383 -1.30 -16.58 2.97
C LEU A 383 -2.68 -16.90 3.57
N LYS A 384 -3.16 -18.15 3.42
CA LYS A 384 -4.46 -18.57 3.96
C LYS A 384 -4.59 -18.22 5.44
N SER A 385 -5.64 -17.47 5.75
CA SER A 385 -5.94 -16.96 7.10
C SER A 385 -7.44 -17.07 7.40
N ASP A 386 -7.80 -17.28 8.66
CA ASP A 386 -9.21 -17.38 9.07
C ASP A 386 -9.91 -16.01 9.03
N MET A 387 -9.15 -14.97 9.39
CA MET A 387 -9.58 -13.57 9.41
C MET A 387 -8.64 -12.69 8.59
N MET A 388 -9.16 -11.60 8.05
CA MET A 388 -8.38 -10.61 7.29
C MET A 388 -8.83 -9.19 7.61
N GLN A 389 -7.88 -8.32 7.92
CA GLN A 389 -8.11 -6.88 7.83
C GLN A 389 -8.03 -6.40 6.37
N VAL A 390 -9.05 -5.68 5.90
CA VAL A 390 -9.13 -5.14 4.53
C VAL A 390 -8.11 -4.02 4.35
N ALA A 391 -7.23 -4.16 3.36
CA ALA A 391 -6.16 -3.19 3.07
C ALA A 391 -6.70 -1.79 2.80
N HIS A 392 -6.00 -0.77 3.31
CA HIS A 392 -6.19 0.66 3.02
C HIS A 392 -7.66 1.11 3.11
N HIS A 393 -8.33 0.73 4.19
CA HIS A 393 -9.78 0.97 4.42
C HIS A 393 -10.70 0.48 3.30
N GLY A 394 -10.20 -0.34 2.38
CA GLY A 394 -10.89 -0.74 1.15
C GLY A 394 -10.79 0.26 0.00
N TYR A 395 -10.06 1.37 0.10
CA TYR A 395 -9.90 2.30 -1.00
C TYR A 395 -9.12 1.70 -2.18
N GLY A 396 -7.93 1.21 -1.89
CA GLY A 396 -7.01 0.68 -2.89
C GLY A 396 -6.05 -0.36 -2.30
N GLY A 397 -5.04 -0.72 -3.09
CA GLY A 397 -3.92 -1.57 -2.68
C GLY A 397 -4.21 -3.07 -2.54
N GLY A 398 -5.33 -3.43 -1.91
CA GLY A 398 -5.81 -4.81 -1.87
C GLY A 398 -6.25 -5.31 -3.24
N THR A 399 -5.83 -6.52 -3.63
CA THR A 399 -6.19 -7.12 -4.93
C THR A 399 -7.07 -8.35 -4.78
N VAL A 400 -7.86 -8.67 -5.82
CA VAL A 400 -8.64 -9.91 -5.87
C VAL A 400 -7.73 -11.14 -5.71
N LYS A 401 -6.54 -11.13 -6.33
CA LYS A 401 -5.55 -12.23 -6.21
C LYS A 401 -5.15 -12.42 -4.75
N LEU A 402 -4.72 -11.35 -4.08
CA LEU A 402 -4.33 -11.41 -2.67
C LEU A 402 -5.48 -11.92 -1.79
N TYR A 403 -6.66 -11.32 -1.91
CA TYR A 403 -7.82 -11.72 -1.11
C TYR A 403 -8.27 -13.17 -1.38
N SER A 404 -8.07 -13.67 -2.60
CA SER A 404 -8.35 -15.07 -2.93
C SER A 404 -7.38 -16.05 -2.28
N LEU A 405 -6.10 -15.69 -2.17
CA LEU A 405 -5.07 -16.48 -1.50
C LEU A 405 -5.24 -16.46 0.03
N ILE A 406 -5.60 -15.30 0.59
CA ILE A 406 -5.91 -15.19 2.03
C ILE A 406 -7.15 -16.01 2.36
N SER A 407 -8.16 -16.01 1.49
CA SER A 407 -9.39 -16.81 1.59
C SER A 407 -10.05 -16.74 2.98
N PRO A 408 -10.36 -15.54 3.49
CA PRO A 408 -10.84 -15.38 4.86
C PRO A 408 -12.30 -15.84 5.03
N SER A 409 -12.62 -16.33 6.22
CA SER A 409 -14.01 -16.56 6.65
C SER A 409 -14.60 -15.35 7.38
N ILE A 410 -13.75 -14.52 7.99
CA ILE A 410 -14.11 -13.29 8.70
C ILE A 410 -13.33 -12.12 8.12
N VAL A 411 -14.00 -11.03 7.84
CA VAL A 411 -13.37 -9.80 7.34
C VAL A 411 -13.50 -8.70 8.40
N LEU A 412 -12.40 -8.04 8.71
CA LEU A 412 -12.31 -6.87 9.56
C LEU A 412 -12.08 -5.66 8.64
N TRP A 413 -13.07 -4.81 8.50
CA TRP A 413 -13.01 -3.69 7.56
C TRP A 413 -12.87 -2.37 8.32
N PRO A 414 -11.66 -1.76 8.36
CA PRO A 414 -11.42 -0.49 9.05
C PRO A 414 -11.88 0.69 8.19
N VAL A 415 -13.13 0.65 7.71
CA VAL A 415 -13.71 1.72 6.88
C VAL A 415 -14.70 2.54 7.69
N ALA A 416 -14.64 3.85 7.49
CA ALA A 416 -15.62 4.81 7.97
C ALA A 416 -17.03 4.47 7.47
N GLU A 417 -18.06 4.81 8.24
CA GLU A 417 -19.45 4.69 7.76
C GLU A 417 -19.68 5.52 6.48
N ALA A 418 -19.10 6.73 6.44
CA ALA A 418 -19.22 7.65 5.31
C ALA A 418 -18.63 7.08 4.01
N SER A 419 -17.52 6.33 4.10
CA SER A 419 -16.81 5.78 2.94
C SER A 419 -17.26 4.36 2.59
N TYR A 420 -18.05 3.69 3.45
CA TYR A 420 -18.46 2.30 3.24
C TYR A 420 -19.13 2.07 1.89
N VAL A 421 -20.07 2.93 1.50
CA VAL A 421 -20.85 2.76 0.27
C VAL A 421 -19.96 2.83 -0.97
N GLN A 422 -19.09 3.83 -1.00
CA GLN A 422 -18.11 4.01 -2.06
C GLN A 422 -17.16 2.81 -2.12
N ASN A 423 -16.59 2.42 -0.97
CA ASN A 423 -15.59 1.36 -0.92
C ASN A 423 -16.18 -0.01 -1.24
N ALA A 424 -17.43 -0.27 -0.86
CA ALA A 424 -18.18 -1.47 -1.28
C ALA A 424 -18.43 -1.53 -2.80
N GLY A 425 -18.30 -0.41 -3.51
CA GLY A 425 -18.38 -0.33 -4.97
C GLY A 425 -17.16 -0.90 -5.69
N TYR A 426 -15.98 -0.94 -5.07
CA TYR A 426 -14.76 -1.40 -5.72
C TYR A 426 -14.72 -2.91 -5.96
N ASN A 427 -14.14 -3.32 -7.09
CA ASN A 427 -14.11 -4.71 -7.52
C ASN A 427 -13.35 -5.64 -6.55
N HIS A 428 -12.23 -5.18 -5.98
CA HIS A 428 -11.48 -5.95 -4.98
C HIS A 428 -12.30 -6.18 -3.70
N ASN A 429 -13.12 -5.21 -3.28
CA ASN A 429 -13.98 -5.40 -2.11
C ASN A 429 -15.23 -6.23 -2.41
N LYS A 430 -15.81 -6.06 -3.61
CA LYS A 430 -16.90 -6.91 -4.13
C LYS A 430 -16.54 -8.39 -4.09
N PHE A 431 -15.26 -8.75 -4.23
CA PHE A 431 -14.82 -10.14 -4.12
C PHE A 431 -15.20 -10.77 -2.77
N PHE A 432 -14.77 -10.19 -1.64
CA PHE A 432 -15.12 -10.73 -0.33
C PHE A 432 -16.58 -10.42 0.06
N LEU A 433 -17.15 -9.31 -0.42
CA LEU A 433 -18.56 -8.98 -0.19
C LEU A 433 -19.52 -9.98 -0.85
N ASN A 434 -19.16 -10.58 -1.98
CA ASN A 434 -20.00 -11.58 -2.66
C ASN A 434 -19.57 -13.03 -2.38
N SER A 435 -18.44 -13.24 -1.69
CA SER A 435 -17.97 -14.58 -1.34
C SER A 435 -18.90 -15.27 -0.32
N LYS A 436 -19.29 -16.50 -0.62
CA LYS A 436 -20.06 -17.38 0.27
C LYS A 436 -19.20 -17.95 1.41
N ASP A 437 -17.89 -17.92 1.26
CA ASP A 437 -16.95 -18.41 2.26
C ASP A 437 -16.74 -17.39 3.38
N VAL A 438 -16.90 -16.11 3.05
CA VAL A 438 -16.95 -15.01 4.03
C VAL A 438 -18.29 -15.04 4.76
N LYS A 439 -18.24 -15.44 6.04
CA LYS A 439 -19.39 -15.61 6.93
C LYS A 439 -19.79 -14.31 7.61
N GLN A 440 -18.81 -13.49 8.01
CA GLN A 440 -19.07 -12.18 8.60
C GLN A 440 -18.05 -11.12 8.19
N ILE A 441 -18.52 -9.88 8.13
CA ILE A 441 -17.75 -8.68 7.83
C ILE A 441 -18.06 -7.65 8.93
N PHE A 442 -17.05 -7.30 9.70
CA PHE A 442 -17.14 -6.29 10.76
C PHE A 442 -16.65 -4.96 10.20
N VAL A 443 -17.54 -3.97 10.14
CA VAL A 443 -17.27 -2.65 9.55
C VAL A 443 -17.12 -1.63 10.66
N MET A 444 -15.91 -1.12 10.87
CA MET A 444 -15.58 -0.18 11.94
C MET A 444 -16.59 0.98 12.06
N GLY A 445 -17.01 1.55 10.93
CA GLY A 445 -18.00 2.63 10.89
C GLY A 445 -19.35 2.28 11.55
N PHE A 446 -19.78 1.02 11.49
CA PHE A 446 -21.06 0.60 12.02
C PHE A 446 -21.00 0.34 13.53
N GLY A 447 -19.91 -0.26 14.03
CA GLY A 447 -19.82 -0.66 15.43
C GLY A 447 -18.40 -0.94 15.91
N GLN A 448 -18.29 -1.10 17.24
CA GLN A 448 -17.11 -1.67 17.88
C GLN A 448 -17.38 -3.16 18.09
N TYR A 449 -16.45 -4.01 17.67
CA TYR A 449 -16.65 -5.46 17.69
C TYR A 449 -15.61 -6.14 18.56
N GLU A 450 -16.08 -6.88 19.56
CA GLU A 450 -15.27 -7.65 20.50
C GLU A 450 -15.45 -9.15 20.20
N LEU A 451 -14.44 -9.79 19.63
CA LEU A 451 -14.44 -11.19 19.18
C LEU A 451 -13.63 -12.04 20.16
N LYS A 452 -14.33 -12.88 20.93
CA LYS A 452 -13.67 -13.87 21.79
C LYS A 452 -13.02 -14.95 20.91
N LEU A 453 -11.73 -15.17 21.08
CA LEU A 453 -10.98 -16.15 20.30
C LEU A 453 -10.99 -17.54 20.99
N PRO A 454 -10.99 -18.66 20.21
CA PRO A 454 -11.25 -18.69 18.77
C PRO A 454 -12.70 -18.28 18.47
N TYR A 455 -12.89 -17.42 17.48
CA TYR A 455 -14.20 -16.88 17.10
C TYR A 455 -14.86 -17.76 16.04
N VAL A 456 -16.10 -18.14 16.29
CA VAL A 456 -16.95 -18.83 15.32
C VAL A 456 -18.27 -18.06 15.27
N PRO A 457 -18.68 -17.55 14.09
CA PRO A 457 -19.98 -16.91 13.95
C PRO A 457 -21.12 -17.81 14.40
N ASP A 458 -22.10 -17.24 15.10
CA ASP A 458 -23.34 -17.93 15.38
C ASP A 458 -24.04 -18.32 14.07
N SER A 459 -24.74 -19.45 14.07
CA SER A 459 -25.44 -19.96 12.86
C SER A 459 -26.45 -18.98 12.25
N ASN A 460 -26.97 -18.04 13.05
CA ASN A 460 -27.93 -17.00 12.64
C ASN A 460 -27.31 -15.60 12.64
N ALA A 461 -25.98 -15.48 12.75
CA ALA A 461 -25.32 -14.20 12.84
C ALA A 461 -25.54 -13.40 11.56
N GLU A 462 -25.77 -12.10 11.70
CA GLU A 462 -25.82 -11.20 10.56
C GLU A 462 -24.46 -11.20 9.86
N ARG A 463 -24.49 -11.27 8.53
CA ARG A 463 -23.26 -11.27 7.72
C ARG A 463 -22.50 -9.96 7.87
N ILE A 464 -23.22 -8.84 8.01
CA ILE A 464 -22.63 -7.53 8.33
C ILE A 464 -23.45 -6.98 9.50
N PRO A 465 -22.97 -7.13 10.74
CA PRO A 465 -23.71 -6.67 11.93
C PRO A 465 -23.89 -5.15 11.92
N ASP A 466 -25.05 -4.69 12.37
CA ASP A 466 -25.42 -3.26 12.46
C ASP A 466 -25.42 -2.53 11.10
N ASN A 467 -25.51 -3.29 10.00
CA ASN A 467 -25.41 -2.74 8.65
C ASN A 467 -26.59 -1.80 8.34
N LYS A 468 -26.27 -0.52 8.18
CA LYS A 468 -27.20 0.54 7.79
C LYS A 468 -27.53 0.53 6.29
N TYR A 469 -26.80 -0.25 5.49
CA TYR A 469 -26.87 -0.32 4.04
C TYR A 469 -27.01 -1.77 3.52
N PRO A 470 -28.11 -2.48 3.85
CA PRO A 470 -28.25 -3.92 3.58
C PRO A 470 -28.29 -4.31 2.09
N HIS A 471 -28.46 -3.34 1.19
CA HIS A 471 -28.54 -3.56 -0.26
C HIS A 471 -27.25 -3.20 -1.02
N ILE A 472 -26.22 -2.70 -0.34
CA ILE A 472 -24.99 -2.18 -0.96
C ILE A 472 -23.88 -3.23 -0.91
N GLY A 473 -23.19 -3.42 -2.04
CA GLY A 473 -22.10 -4.39 -2.18
C GLY A 473 -22.52 -5.82 -2.52
N MET A 474 -23.83 -6.10 -2.60
CA MET A 474 -24.37 -7.39 -3.04
C MET A 474 -24.93 -7.29 -4.46
N LEU A 475 -24.36 -8.06 -5.39
CA LEU A 475 -24.98 -8.22 -6.72
C LEU A 475 -26.29 -9.01 -6.60
N LYS A 476 -27.32 -8.67 -7.39
CA LYS A 476 -28.47 -9.58 -7.59
C LYS A 476 -27.93 -10.93 -8.07
N PRO A 477 -28.49 -12.07 -7.61
CA PRO A 477 -28.05 -13.38 -8.07
C PRO A 477 -28.34 -13.54 -9.56
N THR A 478 -27.36 -13.23 -10.40
CA THR A 478 -27.20 -13.83 -11.72
C THR A 478 -26.41 -15.12 -11.52
N GLU A 479 -26.74 -16.18 -12.27
CA GLU A 479 -26.02 -17.45 -12.16
C GLU A 479 -24.52 -17.21 -12.35
N GLY A 480 -23.77 -17.34 -11.26
CA GLY A 480 -22.32 -17.16 -11.31
C GLY A 480 -21.72 -18.13 -12.32
N PRO A 481 -20.64 -17.75 -13.04
CA PRO A 481 -19.96 -18.69 -13.89
C PRO A 481 -19.56 -19.90 -13.04
N LYS A 482 -20.02 -21.09 -13.45
CA LYS A 482 -19.56 -22.34 -12.86
C LYS A 482 -18.02 -22.35 -12.93
N PRO A 483 -17.32 -22.80 -11.88
CA PRO A 483 -15.89 -23.03 -11.96
C PRO A 483 -15.66 -24.16 -12.97
N THR A 484 -15.41 -23.82 -14.22
CA THR A 484 -14.80 -24.74 -15.16
C THR A 484 -13.36 -24.94 -14.74
N ALA A 485 -13.03 -26.21 -14.53
CA ALA A 485 -11.70 -26.67 -14.19
C ALA A 485 -10.64 -26.01 -15.09
N THR A 486 -9.59 -25.48 -14.44
CA THR A 486 -8.24 -25.36 -14.98
C THR A 486 -8.17 -24.99 -16.46
N SER A 487 -8.37 -23.71 -16.79
CA SER A 487 -7.58 -23.10 -17.86
C SER A 487 -6.40 -22.42 -17.17
N ASP A 488 -5.21 -22.97 -17.38
CA ASP A 488 -3.94 -22.39 -16.96
C ASP A 488 -3.91 -20.88 -17.21
N LEU A 489 -4.01 -20.09 -16.13
CA LEU A 489 -3.52 -18.71 -16.10
C LEU A 489 -2.05 -18.68 -15.66
N SER A 490 -1.37 -19.84 -15.69
CA SER A 490 0.07 -19.99 -15.47
C SER A 490 0.89 -19.96 -16.77
N SER A 491 0.36 -19.42 -17.87
CA SER A 491 1.16 -19.09 -19.05
C SER A 491 1.38 -17.59 -19.18
N THR A 492 1.92 -16.95 -18.14
CA THR A 492 2.99 -15.99 -18.41
C THR A 492 4.23 -16.81 -18.73
N ALA A 493 4.27 -17.37 -19.94
CA ALA A 493 5.55 -17.55 -20.56
C ALA A 493 6.19 -16.15 -20.54
N SER A 494 7.41 -16.04 -20.02
CA SER A 494 8.28 -14.91 -20.42
C SER A 494 8.06 -14.71 -21.93
N PRO A 495 7.74 -13.49 -22.40
CA PRO A 495 7.30 -13.30 -23.77
C PRO A 495 8.29 -14.02 -24.67
N SER A 496 7.78 -15.00 -25.42
CA SER A 496 8.53 -15.50 -26.55
C SER A 496 8.65 -14.31 -27.49
N PRO A 497 9.86 -13.88 -27.87
CA PRO A 497 10.02 -12.76 -28.78
C PRO A 497 9.35 -13.14 -30.10
N GLY A 498 8.22 -12.53 -30.47
CA GLY A 498 7.68 -12.81 -31.82
C GLY A 498 6.24 -12.46 -32.21
N SER A 499 5.34 -11.93 -31.37
CA SER A 499 4.08 -11.37 -31.91
C SER A 499 3.88 -9.94 -31.42
N GLU A 500 4.16 -8.97 -32.28
CA GLU A 500 3.80 -7.57 -32.06
C GLU A 500 2.28 -7.47 -31.93
N THR A 501 1.80 -6.94 -30.81
CA THR A 501 0.39 -6.57 -30.63
C THR A 501 0.04 -5.55 -31.72
N GLU A 502 -0.88 -5.89 -32.62
CA GLU A 502 -1.27 -5.00 -33.71
C GLU A 502 -2.08 -3.82 -33.15
N ILE A 503 -1.56 -2.60 -33.31
CA ILE A 503 -2.20 -1.37 -32.87
C ILE A 503 -2.91 -0.73 -34.07
N PRO A 504 -4.20 -0.38 -33.98
CA PRO A 504 -4.92 0.31 -35.04
C PRO A 504 -4.22 1.60 -35.45
N LYS A 505 -4.35 1.98 -36.72
CA LYS A 505 -3.92 3.30 -37.19
C LYS A 505 -4.74 4.38 -36.47
N PRO A 506 -4.12 5.44 -35.94
CA PRO A 506 -4.85 6.53 -35.32
C PRO A 506 -5.66 7.33 -36.35
N TYR A 507 -6.75 7.95 -35.89
CA TYR A 507 -7.52 8.94 -36.64
C TYR A 507 -6.70 10.20 -36.88
N PHE A 508 -5.98 10.69 -35.87
CA PHE A 508 -4.93 11.69 -36.05
C PHE A 508 -3.71 11.36 -35.19
N ASP A 509 -2.53 11.79 -35.64
CA ASP A 509 -1.29 11.70 -34.87
C ASP A 509 -0.48 12.98 -35.05
N LEU A 510 -0.38 13.75 -33.96
CA LEU A 510 0.30 15.03 -33.90
C LEU A 510 1.81 14.85 -34.12
N ALA A 511 2.34 15.56 -35.12
CA ALA A 511 3.77 15.56 -35.43
C ALA A 511 4.33 16.98 -35.58
N PHE A 512 5.67 17.06 -35.47
CA PHE A 512 6.42 18.31 -35.36
C PHE A 512 7.40 18.49 -36.53
N LYS A 513 7.27 19.59 -37.29
CA LYS A 513 8.20 19.94 -38.38
C LYS A 513 9.42 20.70 -37.86
N ASP A 514 10.50 20.70 -38.64
CA ASP A 514 11.75 21.39 -38.29
C ASP A 514 11.61 22.92 -38.37
N ASP A 515 10.60 23.42 -39.09
CA ASP A 515 10.28 24.84 -39.19
C ASP A 515 9.48 25.39 -37.98
N GLY A 516 9.22 24.54 -36.98
CA GLY A 516 8.51 24.90 -35.76
C GLY A 516 6.99 24.79 -35.86
N SER A 517 6.44 24.29 -36.98
CA SER A 517 5.00 24.05 -37.13
C SER A 517 4.58 22.62 -36.77
N VAL A 518 3.30 22.44 -36.46
CA VAL A 518 2.65 21.14 -36.20
C VAL A 518 1.84 20.68 -37.41
N TYR A 519 1.62 19.38 -37.55
CA TYR A 519 0.75 18.80 -38.56
C TYR A 519 0.21 17.44 -38.12
N ASP A 520 -0.89 17.02 -38.72
CA ASP A 520 -1.40 15.66 -38.57
C ASP A 520 -0.78 14.75 -39.63
N THR A 521 -0.22 13.62 -39.20
CA THR A 521 0.33 12.62 -40.13
C THR A 521 -0.75 11.87 -40.92
N GLN A 522 -2.01 11.92 -40.47
CA GLN A 522 -3.15 11.25 -41.09
C GLN A 522 -3.90 12.14 -42.10
N ASN A 523 -3.74 13.46 -42.01
CA ASN A 523 -4.41 14.50 -42.79
C ASN A 523 -5.93 14.55 -42.58
N ASN A 524 -6.41 14.23 -41.39
CA ASN A 524 -7.81 14.38 -40.97
C ASN A 524 -8.01 15.62 -40.10
N VAL A 525 -6.92 16.20 -39.57
CA VAL A 525 -6.95 17.32 -38.63
C VAL A 525 -6.02 18.44 -39.05
N SER A 526 -6.55 19.66 -39.01
CA SER A 526 -5.78 20.90 -39.17
C SER A 526 -5.43 21.48 -37.80
N PHE A 527 -4.15 21.67 -37.51
CA PHE A 527 -3.70 22.22 -36.23
C PHE A 527 -3.35 23.71 -36.31
N THR A 528 -3.75 24.47 -35.31
CA THR A 528 -3.36 25.87 -35.11
C THR A 528 -2.66 26.04 -33.76
N MET A 529 -1.41 26.50 -33.77
CA MET A 529 -0.67 26.85 -32.55
C MET A 529 -1.05 28.25 -32.07
N ASN A 530 -1.61 28.34 -30.87
CA ASN A 530 -1.88 29.60 -30.19
C ASN A 530 -0.73 29.90 -29.22
N GLY A 531 0.44 30.25 -29.76
CA GLY A 531 1.66 30.44 -28.96
C GLY A 531 2.36 29.12 -28.61
N GLY A 532 3.33 29.19 -27.70
CA GLY A 532 4.28 28.11 -27.43
C GLY A 532 5.28 27.93 -28.57
N SER A 533 6.13 26.91 -28.48
CA SER A 533 7.18 26.63 -29.46
C SER A 533 7.39 25.14 -29.70
N VAL A 534 7.77 24.78 -30.92
CA VAL A 534 8.18 23.42 -31.27
C VAL A 534 9.71 23.40 -31.38
N GLY A 535 10.34 22.46 -30.69
CA GLY A 535 11.78 22.34 -30.64
C GLY A 535 12.23 21.12 -29.86
N MET A 536 13.54 21.02 -29.62
CA MET A 536 14.08 20.04 -28.68
C MET A 536 13.88 20.55 -27.26
N ASN A 537 13.05 19.87 -26.48
CA ASN A 537 12.84 20.19 -25.07
C ASN A 537 13.36 19.06 -24.20
N THR A 538 13.82 19.42 -23.00
CA THR A 538 14.20 18.45 -21.98
C THR A 538 12.96 18.00 -21.23
N VAL A 539 12.82 16.68 -21.10
CA VAL A 539 11.77 16.02 -20.32
C VAL A 539 12.42 14.96 -19.44
N GLN A 540 11.76 14.57 -18.36
CA GLN A 540 12.28 13.61 -17.39
C GLN A 540 11.46 12.32 -17.43
N HIS A 541 12.13 11.19 -17.43
CA HIS A 541 11.52 9.88 -17.21
C HIS A 541 12.40 9.13 -16.22
N GLU A 542 11.81 8.67 -15.12
CA GLU A 542 12.56 8.13 -13.97
C GLU A 542 13.63 9.14 -13.50
N ASP A 543 14.84 8.69 -13.22
CA ASP A 543 15.97 9.51 -12.75
C ASP A 543 16.75 10.21 -13.89
N LYS A 544 16.24 10.22 -15.13
CA LYS A 544 16.98 10.67 -16.32
C LYS A 544 16.26 11.73 -17.12
N GLU A 545 17.06 12.65 -17.63
CA GLU A 545 16.64 13.67 -18.60
C GLU A 545 16.82 13.16 -20.03
N TYR A 546 15.84 13.44 -20.86
CA TYR A 546 15.81 13.11 -22.28
C TYR A 546 15.52 14.39 -23.07
N SER A 547 16.22 14.57 -24.19
CA SER A 547 15.91 15.65 -25.13
C SER A 547 15.07 15.10 -26.26
N VAL A 548 13.83 15.61 -26.39
CA VAL A 548 12.86 15.13 -27.36
C VAL A 548 12.23 16.28 -28.13
N LYS A 549 12.02 16.07 -29.43
CA LYS A 549 11.31 17.04 -30.25
C LYS A 549 9.84 17.07 -29.85
N SER A 550 9.36 18.22 -29.41
CA SER A 550 8.06 18.35 -28.74
C SER A 550 7.53 19.78 -28.87
N TYR A 551 6.24 19.96 -28.57
CA TYR A 551 5.65 21.27 -28.34
C TYR A 551 5.81 21.65 -26.87
N ARG A 552 6.21 22.90 -26.61
CA ARG A 552 6.39 23.47 -25.28
C ARG A 552 5.54 24.74 -25.14
N ALA A 553 4.69 24.75 -24.13
CA ALA A 553 3.95 25.93 -23.69
C ALA A 553 4.52 26.40 -22.34
N GLU A 554 4.84 27.68 -22.24
CA GLU A 554 5.44 28.32 -21.06
C GLU A 554 4.61 29.49 -20.55
N ASN A 555 3.84 30.14 -21.43
CA ASN A 555 3.08 31.34 -21.10
C ASN A 555 1.57 31.05 -21.00
N PRO A 556 0.85 31.72 -20.09
CA PRO A 556 -0.61 31.63 -19.99
C PRO A 556 -1.33 31.79 -21.33
N GLY A 557 -2.30 30.91 -21.59
CA GLY A 557 -3.08 30.88 -22.83
C GLY A 557 -2.40 30.20 -24.02
N GLU A 558 -1.23 29.56 -23.84
CA GLU A 558 -0.57 28.80 -24.89
C GLU A 558 -1.14 27.37 -25.02
N TYR A 559 -1.58 27.00 -26.23
CA TYR A 559 -2.14 25.69 -26.56
C TYR A 559 -2.13 25.40 -28.06
N ILE A 560 -2.47 24.15 -28.44
CA ILE A 560 -2.73 23.76 -29.84
C ILE A 560 -4.23 23.52 -30.00
N ASP A 561 -4.84 24.16 -30.99
CA ASP A 561 -6.20 23.91 -31.44
C ASP A 561 -6.19 22.88 -32.57
N ALA A 562 -7.03 21.86 -32.48
CA ALA A 562 -7.17 20.79 -33.45
C ALA A 562 -8.56 20.85 -34.10
N TYR A 563 -8.62 21.30 -35.36
CA TYR A 563 -9.85 21.34 -36.15
C TYR A 563 -10.03 20.01 -36.90
N LEU A 564 -11.14 19.33 -36.66
CA LEU A 564 -11.49 18.03 -37.22
C LEU A 564 -12.17 18.23 -38.59
N GLU A 565 -11.47 17.93 -39.69
CA GLU A 565 -11.94 18.31 -41.03
C GLU A 565 -13.18 17.53 -41.49
N ASP A 566 -13.33 16.29 -41.02
CA ASP A 566 -14.39 15.38 -41.43
C ASP A 566 -15.60 15.36 -40.47
N ILE A 567 -15.57 16.14 -39.38
CA ILE A 567 -16.67 16.24 -38.41
C ILE A 567 -17.46 17.52 -38.70
N GLY A 568 -18.48 17.42 -39.56
CA GLY A 568 -19.23 18.58 -40.07
C GLY A 568 -20.47 18.95 -39.25
N SER A 569 -20.86 18.10 -38.30
CA SER A 569 -22.07 18.27 -37.51
C SER A 569 -21.95 17.64 -36.13
N THR A 570 -22.89 17.97 -35.25
CA THR A 570 -23.05 17.31 -33.95
C THR A 570 -23.30 15.81 -34.09
N ASP A 571 -24.05 15.38 -35.09
CA ASP A 571 -24.36 13.96 -35.31
C ASP A 571 -23.08 13.20 -35.71
N ASP A 572 -22.21 13.80 -36.54
CA ASP A 572 -20.92 13.21 -36.92
C ASP A 572 -20.00 13.03 -35.70
N TRP A 573 -20.02 13.97 -34.76
CA TRP A 573 -19.24 13.91 -33.52
C TRP A 573 -19.80 12.88 -32.53
N GLU A 574 -21.12 12.80 -32.40
CA GLU A 574 -21.78 11.73 -31.63
C GLU A 574 -21.40 10.36 -32.20
N ASP A 575 -21.54 10.16 -33.51
CA ASP A 575 -21.20 8.90 -34.18
C ASP A 575 -19.72 8.55 -33.99
N PHE A 576 -18.82 9.53 -34.09
CA PHE A 576 -17.40 9.35 -33.84
C PHE A 576 -17.14 8.80 -32.43
N LEU A 577 -17.66 9.48 -31.40
CA LEU A 577 -17.46 9.08 -30.01
C LEU A 577 -18.13 7.74 -29.71
N LEU A 578 -19.39 7.56 -30.12
CA LEU A 578 -20.20 6.41 -29.75
C LEU A 578 -19.86 5.13 -30.54
N SER A 579 -19.11 5.23 -31.63
CA SER A 579 -18.57 4.07 -32.35
C SER A 579 -17.45 3.34 -31.60
N GLY A 580 -16.93 3.95 -30.53
CA GLY A 580 -15.80 3.50 -29.73
C GLY A 580 -14.54 4.28 -30.08
N CYS A 581 -13.95 4.98 -29.11
CA CYS A 581 -12.86 5.93 -29.37
C CYS A 581 -11.75 5.82 -28.31
N THR A 582 -10.57 6.35 -28.64
CA THR A 582 -9.44 6.47 -27.72
C THR A 582 -8.79 7.84 -27.82
N PHE A 583 -8.56 8.48 -26.68
CA PHE A 583 -7.90 9.78 -26.53
C PHE A 583 -6.57 9.57 -25.81
N GLU A 584 -5.45 9.90 -26.46
CA GLU A 584 -4.11 9.64 -25.96
C GLU A 584 -3.29 10.94 -25.87
N MET A 585 -2.56 11.09 -24.76
CA MET A 585 -1.55 12.12 -24.60
C MET A 585 -0.32 11.60 -23.86
N PHE A 586 0.87 11.86 -24.41
CA PHE A 586 2.16 11.69 -23.73
C PHE A 586 2.75 13.08 -23.47
N VAL A 587 2.78 13.44 -22.19
CA VAL A 587 2.97 14.83 -21.75
C VAL A 587 3.79 14.89 -20.48
N GLN A 588 4.55 15.96 -20.30
CA GLN A 588 5.12 16.35 -19.02
C GLN A 588 4.55 17.70 -18.60
N LEU A 589 4.10 17.79 -17.35
CA LEU A 589 3.82 19.06 -16.70
C LEU A 589 5.03 19.45 -15.86
N ASP A 590 5.34 20.74 -15.72
CA ASP A 590 6.42 21.17 -14.84
C ASP A 590 6.06 21.00 -13.37
N TYR A 591 4.80 21.27 -13.01
CA TYR A 591 4.24 21.04 -11.69
C TYR A 591 2.75 20.71 -11.80
N ALA A 592 2.19 20.07 -10.76
CA ALA A 592 0.78 19.70 -10.75
C ALA A 592 -0.13 20.95 -10.74
N PRO A 593 -1.17 21.03 -11.59
CA PRO A 593 -2.08 22.18 -11.64
C PRO A 593 -3.05 22.18 -10.44
N SER A 594 -3.48 23.37 -10.02
CA SER A 594 -4.37 23.56 -8.85
C SER A 594 -5.80 23.93 -9.22
N SER A 595 -6.09 23.99 -10.51
CA SER A 595 -7.41 24.32 -11.06
C SER A 595 -7.82 23.27 -12.08
N THR A 596 -9.10 23.29 -12.46
CA THR A 596 -9.58 22.48 -13.59
C THR A 596 -8.92 22.95 -14.90
N VAL A 597 -8.25 22.04 -15.60
CA VAL A 597 -7.53 22.32 -16.85
C VAL A 597 -7.69 21.19 -17.86
N GLY A 598 -7.86 21.52 -19.13
CA GLY A 598 -7.97 20.54 -20.22
C GLY A 598 -6.61 20.01 -20.68
N LEU A 599 -6.47 18.69 -20.82
CA LEU A 599 -5.30 18.06 -21.45
C LEU A 599 -5.55 17.84 -22.95
N LEU A 600 -6.63 17.12 -23.28
CA LEU A 600 -7.14 16.92 -24.63
C LEU A 600 -8.66 17.01 -24.58
N THR A 601 -9.22 18.18 -24.88
CA THR A 601 -10.60 18.51 -24.49
C THR A 601 -11.37 19.30 -25.54
N SER A 602 -12.59 18.86 -25.86
CA SER A 602 -13.60 19.64 -26.60
C SER A 602 -14.43 20.46 -25.62
N CYS A 603 -15.09 19.76 -24.68
CA CYS A 603 -15.77 20.34 -23.53
C CYS A 603 -16.23 19.23 -22.57
N ASN A 604 -16.15 19.52 -21.27
CA ASN A 604 -16.82 18.77 -20.20
C ASN A 604 -18.36 18.98 -20.15
N GLY A 605 -18.90 19.81 -21.04
CA GLY A 605 -20.31 20.23 -21.12
C GLY A 605 -21.13 19.55 -22.22
N GLY A 606 -20.68 18.38 -22.72
CA GLY A 606 -21.37 17.61 -23.76
C GLY A 606 -20.45 17.07 -24.86
N GLY A 607 -19.13 17.19 -24.73
CA GLY A 607 -18.15 16.63 -25.65
C GLY A 607 -17.37 15.47 -25.04
N ALA A 608 -16.13 15.28 -25.50
CA ALA A 608 -15.14 14.41 -24.89
C ALA A 608 -14.01 15.22 -24.25
N THR A 609 -13.61 14.83 -23.05
CA THR A 609 -12.58 15.55 -22.29
C THR A 609 -11.68 14.58 -21.54
N LEU A 610 -10.38 14.70 -21.82
CA LEU A 610 -9.31 14.24 -20.96
C LEU A 610 -8.77 15.47 -20.24
N TYR A 611 -8.91 15.51 -18.92
CA TYR A 611 -8.70 16.74 -18.15
C TYR A 611 -8.31 16.47 -16.71
N ILE A 612 -7.85 17.52 -16.04
CA ILE A 612 -7.59 17.55 -14.61
C ILE A 612 -8.68 18.39 -13.95
N ARG A 613 -9.26 17.93 -12.84
CA ARG A 613 -10.43 18.54 -12.17
C ARG A 613 -10.11 19.04 -10.75
N GLN A 614 -10.51 20.29 -10.44
CA GLN A 614 -10.48 20.92 -9.10
C GLN A 614 -9.08 21.05 -8.43
N ALA A 615 -9.04 21.57 -7.20
CA ALA A 615 -7.84 21.85 -6.38
C ALA A 615 -6.98 20.62 -6.01
N ASN A 616 -7.45 19.42 -6.36
CA ASN A 616 -6.82 18.16 -5.98
C ASN A 616 -6.14 17.45 -7.17
N ALA A 617 -5.96 18.14 -8.31
CA ALA A 617 -5.23 17.66 -9.49
C ALA A 617 -5.68 16.27 -10.03
N GLN A 618 -6.97 15.92 -9.89
CA GLN A 618 -7.47 14.60 -10.25
C GLN A 618 -7.63 14.44 -11.78
N LEU A 619 -7.06 13.38 -12.33
CA LEU A 619 -7.19 13.02 -13.75
C LEU A 619 -8.54 12.37 -14.06
N ASN A 620 -9.17 12.79 -15.16
CA ASN A 620 -10.51 12.38 -15.56
C ASN A 620 -10.59 12.14 -17.07
N PHE A 621 -11.35 11.11 -17.48
CA PHE A 621 -11.83 10.96 -18.86
C PHE A 621 -13.36 10.94 -18.86
N GLN A 622 -13.97 11.81 -19.65
CA GLN A 622 -15.43 11.97 -19.69
C GLN A 622 -15.93 12.10 -21.13
N ILE A 623 -17.10 11.53 -21.38
CA ILE A 623 -17.90 11.71 -22.60
C ILE A 623 -19.33 12.11 -22.20
N GLY A 624 -19.84 13.20 -22.80
CA GLY A 624 -21.19 13.75 -22.54
C GLY A 624 -21.30 14.62 -21.27
N ASN A 625 -22.41 15.35 -21.09
CA ASN A 625 -22.73 16.08 -19.84
C ASN A 625 -24.23 16.37 -19.61
N ASP A 626 -24.53 16.63 -18.33
CA ASP A 626 -25.71 17.18 -17.68
C ASP A 626 -26.17 18.55 -18.25
N SER A 627 -27.49 18.73 -18.22
CA SER A 627 -28.25 19.80 -18.86
C SER A 627 -27.92 21.21 -18.34
N GLN A 628 -28.29 22.21 -19.15
CA GLN A 628 -28.32 23.61 -18.73
C GLN A 628 -29.15 23.75 -17.44
N SER A 629 -28.58 24.40 -16.42
CA SER A 629 -29.26 24.93 -15.23
C SER A 629 -29.70 23.95 -14.13
N GLY A 630 -28.75 23.22 -13.53
CA GLY A 630 -28.78 22.92 -12.08
C GLY A 630 -30.00 22.15 -11.52
N ALA A 631 -30.71 21.36 -12.33
CA ALA A 631 -31.76 20.48 -11.85
C ALA A 631 -31.73 19.14 -12.61
N GLU A 632 -31.59 18.05 -11.84
CA GLU A 632 -31.75 16.62 -12.20
C GLU A 632 -30.94 16.11 -13.42
N HIS A 633 -29.89 15.33 -13.14
CA HIS A 633 -29.08 14.61 -14.12
C HIS A 633 -29.95 13.79 -15.08
N ASN A 634 -29.79 13.94 -16.40
CA ASN A 634 -30.44 13.07 -17.37
C ASN A 634 -29.51 12.52 -18.47
N GLU A 635 -29.51 11.18 -18.56
CA GLU A 635 -29.67 10.31 -19.73
C GLU A 635 -28.46 9.78 -20.58
N LYS A 636 -27.33 10.47 -20.84
CA LYS A 636 -26.08 9.81 -21.36
C LYS A 636 -24.81 10.55 -20.93
N TYR A 637 -24.37 10.27 -19.72
CA TYR A 637 -23.20 10.88 -19.09
C TYR A 637 -22.39 9.80 -18.39
N SER A 638 -21.08 9.79 -18.62
CA SER A 638 -20.17 9.02 -17.77
C SER A 638 -18.78 9.62 -17.74
N MET A 639 -18.12 9.37 -16.64
CA MET A 639 -16.79 9.84 -16.34
C MET A 639 -16.03 8.71 -15.65
N ALA A 640 -14.94 8.28 -16.27
CA ALA A 640 -13.94 7.45 -15.61
C ALA A 640 -13.00 8.36 -14.83
N GLN A 641 -13.04 8.24 -13.51
CA GLN A 641 -12.18 8.97 -12.59
C GLN A 641 -11.74 8.05 -11.44
N PRO A 642 -10.51 8.15 -10.93
CA PRO A 642 -10.12 7.49 -9.70
C PRO A 642 -10.99 8.05 -8.55
N ASN A 643 -11.45 7.18 -7.65
CA ASN A 643 -12.47 7.56 -6.66
C ASN A 643 -11.91 8.30 -5.44
N GLU A 644 -10.60 8.39 -5.28
CA GLU A 644 -9.97 9.25 -4.28
C GLU A 644 -9.58 10.61 -4.85
N THR A 645 -9.82 11.67 -4.08
CA THR A 645 -9.22 12.99 -4.33
C THR A 645 -7.80 13.10 -3.79
N THR A 646 -7.33 12.11 -3.04
CA THR A 646 -6.01 12.00 -2.39
C THR A 646 -5.07 11.02 -3.10
N GLU A 647 -5.63 9.97 -3.72
CA GLU A 647 -4.95 9.07 -4.69
C GLU A 647 -5.49 9.23 -6.12
N GLY A 648 -5.90 10.45 -6.49
CA GLY A 648 -6.03 10.78 -7.90
C GLY A 648 -4.69 10.46 -8.57
N VAL A 649 -4.71 9.87 -9.76
CA VAL A 649 -3.50 9.73 -10.55
C VAL A 649 -3.09 11.13 -11.00
N CYS A 650 -2.52 11.88 -10.08
CA CYS A 650 -1.99 13.20 -10.29
C CYS A 650 -0.87 13.03 -11.31
N ILE A 651 -0.86 13.88 -12.34
CA ILE A 651 0.37 14.02 -13.10
C ILE A 651 1.35 14.71 -12.15
N ASP A 652 2.16 13.92 -11.46
CA ASP A 652 3.28 14.41 -10.67
C ASP A 652 4.16 15.21 -11.62
N GLY A 653 4.10 16.54 -11.46
CA GLY A 653 4.88 17.41 -12.32
C GLY A 653 6.36 17.11 -12.18
N GLY A 654 7.08 17.32 -13.27
CA GLY A 654 8.49 16.99 -13.40
C GLY A 654 8.75 15.78 -14.26
N PHE A 655 7.78 14.88 -14.50
CA PHE A 655 7.99 13.67 -15.30
C PHE A 655 7.02 13.56 -16.49
N VAL A 656 7.47 12.82 -17.51
CA VAL A 656 6.60 12.39 -18.61
C VAL A 656 5.62 11.33 -18.13
N VAL A 657 4.38 11.47 -18.57
CA VAL A 657 3.30 10.53 -18.28
C VAL A 657 2.51 10.23 -19.54
N HIS A 658 2.00 9.02 -19.61
CA HIS A 658 1.11 8.56 -20.67
C HIS A 658 -0.30 8.43 -20.14
N VAL A 659 -1.20 9.21 -20.72
CA VAL A 659 -2.59 9.29 -20.27
C VAL A 659 -3.50 8.89 -21.42
N VAL A 660 -4.39 7.92 -21.16
CA VAL A 660 -5.29 7.39 -22.18
C VAL A 660 -6.71 7.25 -21.65
N GLY A 661 -7.67 7.84 -22.34
CA GLY A 661 -9.10 7.59 -22.14
C GLY A 661 -9.65 6.72 -23.27
N THR A 662 -10.37 5.64 -22.95
CA THR A 662 -11.02 4.79 -23.96
C THR A 662 -12.51 4.66 -23.68
N TYR A 663 -13.31 4.58 -24.74
CA TYR A 663 -14.72 4.18 -24.65
C TYR A 663 -14.94 2.89 -25.44
N HIS A 664 -15.36 1.84 -24.74
CA HIS A 664 -15.67 0.52 -25.28
C HIS A 664 -17.18 0.44 -25.56
N LYS A 665 -17.58 0.51 -26.83
CA LYS A 665 -18.99 0.41 -27.20
C LYS A 665 -19.61 -0.97 -26.92
N ASP A 666 -18.83 -2.04 -27.03
CA ASP A 666 -19.32 -3.42 -26.91
C ASP A 666 -19.61 -3.77 -25.45
N ASP A 667 -18.81 -3.21 -24.54
CA ASP A 667 -18.94 -3.37 -23.09
C ASP A 667 -19.68 -2.19 -22.43
N ASN A 668 -19.96 -1.14 -23.20
CA ASN A 668 -20.52 0.15 -22.75
C ASN A 668 -19.73 0.78 -21.58
N THR A 669 -18.39 0.79 -21.64
CA THR A 669 -17.53 1.28 -20.54
C THR A 669 -16.56 2.38 -20.98
N LEU A 670 -16.41 3.43 -20.17
CA LEU A 670 -15.26 4.32 -20.20
C LEU A 670 -14.15 3.75 -19.34
N ASN A 671 -12.92 3.84 -19.82
CA ASN A 671 -11.72 3.49 -19.09
C ASN A 671 -10.73 4.65 -19.13
N LEU A 672 -10.01 4.83 -18.03
CA LEU A 672 -8.90 5.77 -17.89
C LEU A 672 -7.65 4.98 -17.54
N TYR A 673 -6.59 5.23 -18.27
CA TYR A 673 -5.29 4.60 -18.09
C TYR A 673 -4.22 5.65 -17.82
N TYR A 674 -3.24 5.25 -17.02
CA TYR A 674 -2.05 6.03 -16.73
C TYR A 674 -0.82 5.12 -16.80
N ASN A 675 0.19 5.52 -17.57
CA ASN A 675 1.42 4.77 -17.81
C ASN A 675 1.15 3.31 -18.20
N GLY A 676 0.19 3.10 -19.11
CA GLY A 676 -0.19 1.78 -19.60
C GLY A 676 -1.10 0.96 -18.67
N GLN A 677 -1.43 1.46 -17.48
CA GLN A 677 -2.25 0.74 -16.49
C GLN A 677 -3.66 1.32 -16.37
N LEU A 678 -4.66 0.46 -16.23
CA LEU A 678 -6.05 0.88 -15.99
C LEU A 678 -6.18 1.44 -14.56
N VAL A 679 -6.60 2.69 -14.43
CA VAL A 679 -6.69 3.39 -13.14
C VAL A 679 -8.12 3.80 -12.78
N ALA A 680 -9.01 3.90 -13.76
CA ALA A 680 -10.45 4.05 -13.49
C ALA A 680 -11.29 3.44 -14.62
N SER A 681 -12.51 3.03 -14.28
CA SER A 681 -13.48 2.50 -15.22
C SER A 681 -14.90 2.87 -14.77
N SER A 682 -15.78 3.20 -15.70
CA SER A 682 -17.18 3.56 -15.44
C SER A 682 -18.08 3.10 -16.57
N ASP A 683 -19.28 2.62 -16.24
CA ASP A 683 -20.30 2.28 -17.24
C ASP A 683 -20.80 3.57 -17.91
N PHE A 684 -20.96 3.56 -19.23
CA PHE A 684 -21.42 4.71 -20.02
C PHE A 684 -22.95 4.91 -19.99
N GLY A 685 -23.69 3.96 -19.39
CA GLY A 685 -25.13 4.04 -19.14
C GLY A 685 -26.00 3.71 -20.37
N ASP A 686 -27.24 3.25 -20.13
CA ASP A 686 -28.10 2.64 -21.18
C ASP A 686 -29.33 3.48 -21.56
N THR A 687 -29.61 4.62 -20.93
CA THR A 687 -30.94 5.26 -21.05
C THR A 687 -30.85 6.74 -21.42
N GLY A 688 -30.58 7.06 -22.70
CA GLY A 688 -30.65 8.44 -23.21
C GLY A 688 -30.13 8.73 -24.61
N ALA A 689 -30.39 9.93 -25.11
CA ALA A 689 -29.75 10.51 -26.30
C ALA A 689 -28.46 11.27 -25.90
N PHE A 690 -27.43 11.27 -26.73
CA PHE A 690 -26.25 12.10 -26.50
C PHE A 690 -26.61 13.57 -26.74
N HIS A 691 -26.04 14.46 -25.92
CA HIS A 691 -26.29 15.89 -26.01
C HIS A 691 -24.96 16.63 -26.02
N GLN A 692 -24.65 17.28 -27.15
CA GLN A 692 -23.43 18.07 -27.36
C GLN A 692 -23.25 19.22 -26.37
N GLY A 693 -24.37 19.74 -25.84
CA GLY A 693 -24.38 20.86 -24.91
C GLY A 693 -23.59 22.07 -25.42
N SER A 694 -22.58 22.51 -24.68
CA SER A 694 -21.73 23.66 -25.02
C SER A 694 -20.46 23.30 -25.78
N ALA A 695 -20.28 22.03 -26.15
CA ALA A 695 -19.06 21.57 -26.79
C ALA A 695 -18.98 22.00 -28.26
N LEU A 696 -17.82 22.51 -28.68
CA LEU A 696 -17.46 22.54 -30.09
C LEU A 696 -17.33 21.11 -30.60
N PHE A 697 -18.01 20.75 -31.69
CA PHE A 697 -18.04 19.38 -32.23
C PHE A 697 -16.85 19.10 -33.17
N ASP A 698 -16.30 20.16 -33.75
CA ASP A 698 -15.25 20.16 -34.76
C ASP A 698 -13.89 20.63 -34.20
N HIS A 699 -13.80 20.89 -32.89
CA HIS A 699 -12.57 21.35 -32.24
C HIS A 699 -12.20 20.54 -30.99
N LEU A 700 -10.90 20.27 -30.85
CA LEU A 700 -10.28 19.72 -29.64
C LEU A 700 -9.05 20.55 -29.25
N GLY A 701 -8.95 20.91 -27.98
CA GLY A 701 -7.78 21.60 -27.44
C GLY A 701 -6.76 20.64 -26.87
N ILE A 702 -5.50 20.79 -27.26
CA ILE A 702 -4.36 20.17 -26.60
C ILE A 702 -3.76 21.22 -25.66
N GLY A 703 -3.95 21.01 -24.34
CA GLY A 703 -3.59 21.94 -23.28
C GLY A 703 -4.64 23.02 -22.99
N VAL A 704 -5.89 22.85 -23.48
CA VAL A 704 -7.01 23.73 -23.14
C VAL A 704 -8.35 23.01 -23.32
N ASN A 705 -9.38 23.48 -22.61
CA ASN A 705 -10.76 23.25 -23.01
C ASN A 705 -11.18 24.30 -24.04
N VAL A 706 -11.26 23.95 -25.33
CA VAL A 706 -11.55 24.94 -26.40
C VAL A 706 -12.90 25.62 -26.26
N SER A 707 -13.87 24.97 -25.60
CA SER A 707 -15.18 25.57 -25.33
C SER A 707 -15.19 26.46 -24.07
N TYR A 708 -14.21 26.27 -23.17
CA TYR A 708 -13.99 27.09 -21.97
C TYR A 708 -12.50 27.49 -21.83
N PRO A 709 -12.01 28.48 -22.61
CA PRO A 709 -10.58 28.82 -22.64
C PRO A 709 -9.98 29.26 -21.28
N SER A 710 -10.80 29.55 -20.28
CA SER A 710 -10.35 29.77 -18.90
C SER A 710 -9.70 28.53 -18.27
N GLU A 711 -10.06 27.33 -18.72
CA GLU A 711 -9.48 26.04 -18.30
C GLU A 711 -8.25 25.67 -19.15
N SER A 712 -7.37 26.65 -19.38
CA SER A 712 -6.10 26.46 -20.11
C SER A 712 -5.02 25.94 -19.16
N LEU A 713 -4.32 24.90 -19.60
CA LEU A 713 -3.24 24.26 -18.84
C LEU A 713 -2.07 25.21 -18.59
N ALA A 714 -1.68 26.02 -19.59
CA ALA A 714 -0.57 26.96 -19.46
C ALA A 714 -0.83 28.11 -18.46
N ASN A 715 -2.09 28.32 -18.05
CA ASN A 715 -2.40 29.27 -16.97
C ASN A 715 -1.97 28.73 -15.61
N GLU A 716 -1.92 27.41 -15.45
CA GLU A 716 -1.61 26.73 -14.19
C GLU A 716 -0.19 26.17 -14.16
N THR A 717 0.31 25.59 -15.27
CA THR A 717 1.65 25.02 -15.35
C THR A 717 2.19 25.06 -16.78
N PRO A 718 3.48 25.37 -16.99
CA PRO A 718 4.16 25.03 -18.23
C PRO A 718 4.06 23.52 -18.50
N TYR A 719 4.03 23.14 -19.77
CA TYR A 719 3.92 21.74 -20.16
C TYR A 719 4.58 21.46 -21.52
N THR A 720 4.98 20.20 -21.68
CA THR A 720 5.64 19.69 -22.88
C THR A 720 4.83 18.53 -23.45
N VAL A 721 4.30 18.68 -24.66
CA VAL A 721 3.58 17.63 -25.38
C VAL A 721 4.54 16.91 -26.31
N ILE A 722 4.77 15.63 -26.02
CA ILE A 722 5.66 14.76 -26.79
C ILE A 722 4.88 14.04 -27.88
N ARG A 723 3.65 13.64 -27.57
CA ARG A 723 2.75 12.94 -28.50
C ARG A 723 1.31 13.15 -28.07
N SER A 724 0.41 13.24 -29.05
CA SER A 724 -1.02 13.12 -28.82
C SER A 724 -1.69 12.48 -30.04
N ARG A 725 -2.56 11.51 -29.78
CA ARG A 725 -3.31 10.80 -30.81
C ARG A 725 -4.75 10.66 -30.42
N ILE A 726 -5.59 10.53 -31.43
CA ILE A 726 -6.94 10.00 -31.27
C ILE A 726 -7.12 8.82 -32.20
N TYR A 727 -7.85 7.82 -31.74
CA TYR A 727 -8.28 6.68 -32.52
C TYR A 727 -9.81 6.72 -32.61
N ASP A 728 -10.33 6.52 -33.82
CA ASP A 728 -11.76 6.26 -34.10
C ASP A 728 -12.16 4.82 -33.75
N LYS A 729 -11.35 4.18 -32.89
CA LYS A 729 -11.51 2.84 -32.36
C LYS A 729 -11.05 2.80 -30.92
N THR A 730 -11.60 1.85 -30.18
CA THR A 730 -11.18 1.57 -28.82
C THR A 730 -9.91 0.74 -28.80
N LEU A 731 -8.89 1.20 -28.06
CA LEU A 731 -7.75 0.37 -27.70
C LEU A 731 -8.10 -0.48 -26.47
N ASN A 732 -7.72 -1.75 -26.50
CA ASN A 732 -7.80 -2.60 -25.31
C ASN A 732 -6.58 -2.38 -24.38
N ALA A 733 -6.62 -2.94 -23.17
CA ALA A 733 -5.56 -2.74 -22.18
C ALA A 733 -4.16 -3.19 -22.66
N GLU A 734 -4.07 -4.26 -23.47
CA GLU A 734 -2.79 -4.72 -24.03
C GLU A 734 -2.23 -3.71 -25.05
N GLN A 735 -3.10 -3.17 -25.90
CA GLN A 735 -2.73 -2.14 -26.89
C GLN A 735 -2.35 -0.82 -26.21
N VAL A 736 -3.05 -0.42 -25.13
CA VAL A 736 -2.68 0.76 -24.35
C VAL A 736 -1.31 0.58 -23.67
N ALA A 737 -1.04 -0.59 -23.10
CA ALA A 737 0.27 -0.92 -22.55
C ALA A 737 1.38 -0.96 -23.63
N ALA A 738 1.07 -1.47 -24.83
CA ALA A 738 1.99 -1.47 -25.95
C ALA A 738 2.31 -0.03 -26.42
N GLU A 739 1.31 0.85 -26.49
CA GLU A 739 1.54 2.27 -26.82
C GLU A 739 2.34 3.02 -25.75
N TYR A 740 2.13 2.71 -24.47
CA TYR A 740 2.99 3.23 -23.41
C TYR A 740 4.45 2.82 -23.62
N ASN A 741 4.70 1.53 -23.83
CA ASN A 741 6.04 1.01 -24.09
C ASN A 741 6.67 1.63 -25.34
N GLU A 742 5.88 1.87 -26.39
CA GLU A 742 6.35 2.56 -27.58
C GLU A 742 6.73 4.03 -27.30
N CYS A 743 5.95 4.75 -26.49
CA CYS A 743 6.30 6.10 -26.04
C CYS A 743 7.63 6.11 -25.28
N ILE A 744 7.83 5.16 -24.35
CA ILE A 744 9.09 5.02 -23.62
C ILE A 744 10.24 4.63 -24.56
N ARG A 745 10.01 3.75 -25.53
CA ARG A 745 11.03 3.35 -26.51
C ARG A 745 11.43 4.52 -27.41
N ILE A 746 10.49 5.33 -27.87
CA ILE A 746 10.76 6.55 -28.65
C ILE A 746 11.56 7.55 -27.83
N LEU A 747 11.21 7.72 -26.56
CA LEU A 747 11.88 8.68 -25.67
C LEU A 747 13.30 8.23 -25.29
N THR A 748 13.46 6.96 -24.95
CA THR A 748 14.69 6.42 -24.35
C THR A 748 15.61 5.71 -25.34
N GLY A 749 15.09 5.34 -26.51
CA GLY A 749 15.78 4.52 -27.51
C GLY A 749 15.96 3.05 -27.11
N LYS A 750 15.29 2.60 -26.03
CA LYS A 750 15.43 1.25 -25.46
C LYS A 750 14.15 0.45 -25.51
#